data_AF-A0A5J6SJE2-F1
#
_entry.id   AF-A0A5J6SJE2-F1
#
_cell.length_a   1.000
_cell.length_b   1.000
_cell.length_c   1.000
_cell.angle_alpha   90.00
_cell.angle_beta   90.00
_cell.angle_gamma   90.00
#
_symmetry.space_group_name_H-M   'P 1'
#
loop_
_entity.id
_entity.type
_entity.pdbx_description
1 polymer ?
#
loop_
_entity_poly.entity_id
_entity_poly.type
_entity_poly.pdbx_seq_one_letter_code
_entity_poly.pdbx_strand_id
1 'polypeptide(L)'
;MKKVSKVFVSLVLLLSFCPTLIGTEQASAKVVTSSSESLEKVFQQESMVYIDPSYGGVLTSTSDLYGMLNQAKKQYNKMRKEIVESHDVNKETQLTLLDSLYEERITKGLVGYIDAMNYATKYLDPIMEQIHVAEQTGNLDELEKEYHKLSYQLKERTSILYRFRGKVTRDLIVSKYKLPADSKRAELIIPVTIIMKTNEAELYLREGKVEEARKVILLVEGLMTNLPANSTKLVLSTLTKKVVDIEKQLGTQSTPVPNTGSEAEVRISTIQDVIVKQGYALPTTVAAKMSNGSTRSYSVLWPKQSTLISGEFTPEIQVNGKTYIIHLSVVENINYQNAMSLQSIVETLPELIAVNNYEDINTAIGLFGSLNDEGLSFVTEEVKNKLERLVQMMEDQLKVANVIGKINSIPDVTELSATNVDSIMETKLAFEELSEQLQLMIPTALGDKLKASIEWVALHTEKQALIQAANDALSNLPSLVNVQTENLETIQTLITEIQGKIEVALSKGATLENFPNYSAYQNVIVKVEALKVQQAIASLTGPNDLKLIEIRNRYNSLSEEQRSFISNYSKLLVFEDATKFSPITLNEHGEVQLPYTVDVEILGDNGWTYTDGLLKAPISETGRVSTVQLKLSLDGNSWTSNEFDIVIPATDLQAPIAKVGFPHTLNMTKNSVAVEMAFDEKVNVQALLVEGDGANDPTIDELISAVGSYKRLATIEEDSSQSFTFEGLSVGKTYTLFYFAEDELGNKMKNLAKYSFSIPNVSTLESLAVSNFDYATIYASQAVLISKPMGSSNFQGNSKKFTINDGVNTINVDLYWNIPQNEYATTPAMSIGSAVESYIQMNNLYGRATWAGSFGGDTFRIGTFNIGKSSFVHVSGPNWNDFFDTDLAIGSDEDTSKNRSFSVNDGFNIAEINLNDDYYTMDQLLESLNSQLISANVKVEAIKKNDNHFVLIATELNVHITVDGKDKNDFFN
;
A
#
# COMPACT_ATOMS: atom_id res chain seq x y z
N MET A 1 -33.41 -29.73 1.27
CA MET A 1 -33.72 -28.88 0.10
C MET A 1 -33.60 -27.43 0.55
N LYS A 2 -32.84 -26.50 -0.04
CA LYS A 2 -31.88 -26.49 -1.15
C LYS A 2 -30.63 -25.71 -0.67
N LYS A 3 -29.47 -26.17 -1.14
CA LYS A 3 -28.13 -25.59 -0.96
C LYS A 3 -28.07 -24.14 -1.47
N VAL A 4 -27.49 -23.25 -0.68
CA VAL A 4 -26.79 -22.06 -1.19
C VAL A 4 -25.32 -22.21 -0.78
N SER A 5 -24.46 -22.03 -1.79
CA SER A 5 -23.05 -22.33 -1.84
C SER A 5 -22.22 -21.53 -0.82
N LYS A 6 -21.47 -22.25 0.03
CA LYS A 6 -20.31 -21.71 0.75
C LYS A 6 -19.16 -21.59 -0.25
N VAL A 7 -18.73 -20.37 -0.56
CA VAL A 7 -17.43 -20.13 -1.20
C VAL A 7 -16.37 -20.34 -0.13
N PHE A 8 -15.81 -21.55 -0.09
CA PHE A 8 -14.55 -21.85 0.55
C PHE A 8 -13.45 -21.14 -0.26
N VAL A 9 -12.74 -20.20 0.37
CA VAL A 9 -11.47 -19.70 -0.15
C VAL A 9 -10.49 -20.87 -0.17
N SER A 10 -10.16 -21.35 -1.36
CA SER A 10 -9.15 -22.39 -1.58
C SER A 10 -7.78 -21.88 -1.17
N LEU A 11 -7.24 -22.45 -0.08
CA LEU A 11 -5.86 -22.28 0.36
C LEU A 11 -5.20 -23.67 0.41
N VAL A 12 -4.68 -24.15 -0.73
CA VAL A 12 -3.76 -25.31 -0.81
C VAL A 12 -2.79 -25.15 -2.00
N LEU A 13 -1.54 -25.59 -1.78
CA LEU A 13 -0.31 -25.56 -2.61
C LEU A 13 0.47 -24.23 -2.53
N LEU A 14 1.74 -24.16 -2.14
CA LEU A 14 2.85 -25.08 -2.39
C LEU A 14 3.58 -25.57 -1.13
N LEU A 15 3.62 -26.89 -0.96
CA LEU A 15 4.69 -27.63 -0.29
C LEU A 15 5.43 -28.37 -1.39
N SER A 16 6.75 -28.14 -1.54
CA SER A 16 7.78 -29.12 -1.93
C SER A 16 9.00 -28.40 -2.51
N PHE A 17 10.01 -28.08 -1.71
CA PHE A 17 11.41 -28.07 -2.16
C PHE A 17 12.33 -28.25 -0.93
N CYS A 18 12.88 -29.45 -0.79
CA CYS A 18 14.15 -29.70 -0.12
C CYS A 18 15.03 -30.37 -1.18
N PRO A 19 16.15 -29.78 -1.61
CA PRO A 19 17.20 -30.55 -2.24
C PRO A 19 18.16 -31.04 -1.15
N THR A 20 18.26 -32.36 -1.01
CA THR A 20 19.36 -33.02 -0.32
C THR A 20 20.62 -33.05 -1.19
N LEU A 21 21.77 -32.83 -0.53
CA LEU A 21 23.10 -33.46 -0.71
C LEU A 21 24.18 -32.85 -1.65
N ILE A 22 25.35 -32.62 -1.01
CA ILE A 22 26.78 -32.77 -1.41
C ILE A 22 27.40 -31.86 -2.49
N GLY A 23 28.27 -30.95 -2.01
CA GLY A 23 29.68 -30.87 -2.40
C GLY A 23 30.07 -29.97 -3.57
N THR A 24 30.45 -28.73 -3.27
CA THR A 24 31.76 -28.07 -3.55
C THR A 24 31.60 -26.55 -3.41
N GLU A 25 32.65 -25.89 -2.92
CA GLU A 25 32.67 -24.64 -2.13
C GLU A 25 32.16 -23.33 -2.81
N GLN A 26 31.59 -23.37 -4.02
CA GLN A 26 31.02 -22.19 -4.70
C GLN A 26 29.48 -22.18 -4.76
N ALA A 27 28.80 -23.24 -4.33
CA ALA A 27 27.33 -23.31 -4.30
C ALA A 27 26.70 -22.69 -3.03
N SER A 28 27.49 -22.41 -1.99
CA SER A 28 27.02 -21.89 -0.71
C SER A 28 26.34 -20.52 -0.86
N ALA A 29 27.01 -19.54 -1.48
CA ALA A 29 26.49 -18.17 -1.59
C ALA A 29 25.20 -18.01 -2.45
N LYS A 30 24.84 -19.00 -3.28
CA LYS A 30 23.73 -18.92 -4.25
C LYS A 30 22.47 -19.67 -3.79
N VAL A 31 22.63 -20.66 -2.90
CA VAL A 31 21.53 -21.25 -2.13
C VAL A 31 21.05 -20.26 -1.04
N VAL A 32 21.92 -19.32 -0.64
CA VAL A 32 21.65 -18.34 0.40
C VAL A 32 20.56 -17.31 0.05
N THR A 33 20.58 -16.74 -1.15
CA THR A 33 19.67 -15.65 -1.56
C THR A 33 18.28 -16.15 -2.00
N SER A 34 18.21 -17.30 -2.67
CA SER A 34 16.93 -17.92 -3.07
C SER A 34 16.11 -18.41 -1.87
N SER A 35 16.76 -18.75 -0.75
CA SER A 35 16.09 -19.08 0.50
C SER A 35 15.56 -17.84 1.25
N SER A 36 16.27 -16.70 1.21
CA SER A 36 15.88 -15.48 1.93
C SER A 36 14.71 -14.71 1.29
N GLU A 37 14.63 -14.65 -0.04
CA GLU A 37 13.50 -13.98 -0.73
C GLU A 37 12.19 -14.76 -0.60
N SER A 38 12.27 -16.09 -0.66
CA SER A 38 11.12 -16.96 -0.43
C SER A 38 10.68 -16.95 1.04
N LEU A 39 11.62 -16.79 1.97
CA LEU A 39 11.37 -16.54 3.40
C LEU A 39 10.64 -15.22 3.65
N GLU A 40 11.10 -14.14 3.00
CA GLU A 40 10.50 -12.83 3.15
C GLU A 40 9.07 -12.82 2.63
N LYS A 41 8.81 -13.44 1.47
CA LYS A 41 7.47 -13.53 0.88
C LYS A 41 6.48 -14.32 1.75
N VAL A 42 6.91 -15.43 2.36
CA VAL A 42 6.07 -16.23 3.27
C VAL A 42 5.73 -15.42 4.53
N PHE A 43 6.73 -14.79 5.17
CA PHE A 43 6.49 -14.00 6.39
C PHE A 43 5.78 -12.67 6.13
N GLN A 44 5.94 -12.07 4.94
CA GLN A 44 5.16 -10.92 4.49
C GLN A 44 3.68 -11.30 4.34
N GLN A 45 3.39 -12.40 3.66
CA GLN A 45 2.02 -12.88 3.45
C GLN A 45 1.33 -13.27 4.77
N GLU A 46 2.06 -13.89 5.71
CA GLU A 46 1.56 -14.19 7.05
C GLU A 46 1.27 -12.94 7.90
N SER A 47 2.01 -11.83 7.66
CA SER A 47 1.79 -10.56 8.37
C SER A 47 0.56 -9.77 7.87
N MET A 48 0.10 -9.99 6.63
CA MET A 48 -1.04 -9.28 6.04
C MET A 48 -2.41 -9.87 6.44
N VAL A 49 -2.45 -11.11 6.94
CA VAL A 49 -3.71 -11.85 7.18
C VAL A 49 -4.67 -11.19 8.18
N TYR A 50 -4.15 -10.38 9.10
CA TYR A 50 -4.99 -9.60 10.01
C TYR A 50 -5.10 -8.11 9.65
N ILE A 51 -4.21 -7.62 8.78
CA ILE A 51 -4.17 -6.22 8.35
C ILE A 51 -5.17 -5.99 7.21
N ASP A 52 -5.17 -6.85 6.18
CA ASP A 52 -6.03 -6.69 5.00
C ASP A 52 -7.53 -6.67 5.35
N PRO A 53 -8.06 -7.59 6.17
CA PRO A 53 -9.47 -7.54 6.56
C PRO A 53 -9.83 -6.29 7.35
N SER A 54 -8.86 -5.68 8.05
CA SER A 54 -9.09 -4.48 8.87
C SER A 54 -9.40 -3.25 8.02
N TYR A 55 -8.90 -3.17 6.77
CA TYR A 55 -9.30 -2.11 5.83
C TYR A 55 -10.79 -2.18 5.46
N GLY A 56 -11.38 -3.37 5.51
CA GLY A 56 -12.83 -3.59 5.40
C GLY A 56 -13.59 -3.50 6.73
N GLY A 57 -12.95 -3.06 7.81
CA GLY A 57 -13.55 -3.00 9.15
C GLY A 57 -13.72 -4.35 9.85
N VAL A 58 -13.04 -5.40 9.39
CA VAL A 58 -13.15 -6.77 9.93
C VAL A 58 -11.92 -7.14 10.74
N LEU A 59 -12.12 -7.63 11.99
CA LEU A 59 -11.06 -8.20 12.81
C LEU A 59 -11.00 -9.72 12.64
N THR A 60 -9.83 -10.23 12.25
CA THR A 60 -9.58 -11.67 12.08
C THR A 60 -9.63 -12.43 13.43
N SER A 61 -10.31 -13.57 13.47
CA SER A 61 -10.40 -14.38 14.69
C SER A 61 -9.05 -15.04 15.03
N THR A 62 -8.70 -15.11 16.31
CA THR A 62 -7.48 -15.79 16.76
C THR A 62 -7.50 -17.29 16.45
N SER A 63 -8.69 -17.92 16.41
CA SER A 63 -8.85 -19.35 16.03
C SER A 63 -8.28 -19.66 14.65
N ASP A 64 -8.43 -18.71 13.73
CA ASP A 64 -8.11 -18.88 12.31
C ASP A 64 -6.60 -18.65 12.08
N LEU A 65 -5.93 -18.00 13.03
CA LEU A 65 -4.53 -17.62 12.97
C LEU A 65 -3.59 -18.61 13.65
N TYR A 66 -4.05 -19.41 14.62
CA TYR A 66 -3.19 -20.40 15.29
C TYR A 66 -2.66 -21.47 14.34
N GLY A 67 -3.44 -21.87 13.32
CA GLY A 67 -2.99 -22.79 12.28
C GLY A 67 -1.80 -22.23 11.51
N MET A 68 -1.86 -20.96 11.13
CA MET A 68 -0.80 -20.25 10.42
C MET A 68 0.43 -20.04 11.32
N LEU A 69 0.24 -19.60 12.57
CA LEU A 69 1.34 -19.43 13.52
C LEU A 69 2.13 -20.72 13.74
N ASN A 70 1.45 -21.86 13.83
CA ASN A 70 2.10 -23.16 14.01
C ASN A 70 2.86 -23.60 12.74
N GLN A 71 2.36 -23.25 11.56
CA GLN A 71 3.07 -23.47 10.30
C GLN A 71 4.32 -22.60 10.22
N ALA A 72 4.21 -21.30 10.50
CA ALA A 72 5.33 -20.35 10.56
C ALA A 72 6.45 -20.85 11.49
N LYS A 73 6.09 -21.27 12.71
CA LYS A 73 7.02 -21.87 13.69
C LYS A 73 7.72 -23.11 13.17
N LYS A 74 6.97 -24.01 12.52
CA LYS A 74 7.52 -25.25 11.98
C LYS A 74 8.51 -24.96 10.85
N GLN A 75 8.17 -24.02 9.98
CA GLN A 75 9.03 -23.61 8.88
C GLN A 75 10.30 -22.93 9.38
N TYR A 76 10.18 -21.96 10.29
CA TYR A 76 11.33 -21.31 10.94
C TYR A 76 12.30 -22.33 11.57
N ASN A 77 11.79 -23.26 12.39
CA ASN A 77 12.63 -24.27 13.04
C ASN A 77 13.32 -25.22 12.04
N LYS A 78 12.61 -25.60 10.98
CA LYS A 78 13.15 -26.46 9.92
C LYS A 78 14.30 -25.75 9.20
N MET A 79 14.08 -24.51 8.76
CA MET A 79 15.07 -23.74 8.01
C MET A 79 16.27 -23.35 8.89
N ARG A 80 16.03 -22.96 10.14
CA ARG A 80 17.11 -22.70 11.10
C ARG A 80 17.99 -23.94 11.30
N LYS A 81 17.38 -25.13 11.39
CA LYS A 81 18.11 -26.40 11.48
C LYS A 81 18.94 -26.67 10.22
N GLU A 82 18.36 -26.50 9.03
CA GLU A 82 19.05 -26.66 7.75
C GLU A 82 20.24 -25.71 7.61
N ILE A 83 20.09 -24.44 7.99
CA ILE A 83 21.19 -23.45 7.98
C ILE A 83 22.26 -23.81 9.02
N VAL A 84 21.88 -24.26 10.21
CA VAL A 84 22.85 -24.68 11.25
C VAL A 84 23.65 -25.92 10.81
N GLU A 85 23.02 -26.87 10.14
CA GLU A 85 23.65 -28.09 9.63
C GLU A 85 24.44 -27.86 8.32
N SER A 86 24.29 -26.69 7.70
CA SER A 86 25.04 -26.30 6.51
C SER A 86 26.51 -25.98 6.83
N HIS A 87 27.40 -26.22 5.85
CA HIS A 87 28.82 -25.84 5.90
C HIS A 87 29.05 -24.48 5.20
N ASP A 88 28.06 -23.59 5.24
CA ASP A 88 28.08 -22.30 4.56
C ASP A 88 28.96 -21.28 5.29
N VAL A 89 29.74 -20.51 4.53
CA VAL A 89 30.55 -19.37 5.02
C VAL A 89 29.70 -18.21 5.53
N ASN A 90 28.46 -18.05 5.03
CA ASN A 90 27.53 -16.98 5.39
C ASN A 90 26.44 -17.40 6.40
N LYS A 91 26.59 -18.58 7.01
CA LYS A 91 25.64 -19.17 7.96
C LYS A 91 25.16 -18.19 9.03
N GLU A 92 26.06 -17.40 9.61
CA GLU A 92 25.71 -16.47 10.70
C GLU A 92 24.82 -15.32 10.20
N THR A 93 25.10 -14.79 9.01
CA THR A 93 24.31 -13.74 8.36
C THR A 93 22.90 -14.25 8.02
N GLN A 94 22.79 -15.49 7.54
CA GLN A 94 21.50 -16.11 7.23
C GLN A 94 20.65 -16.37 8.48
N LEU A 95 21.28 -16.87 9.55
CA LEU A 95 20.61 -17.05 10.83
C LEU A 95 20.11 -15.72 11.37
N THR A 96 20.94 -14.67 11.28
CA THR A 96 20.58 -13.32 11.72
C THR A 96 19.39 -12.76 10.94
N LEU A 97 19.38 -12.92 9.61
CA LEU A 97 18.26 -12.47 8.77
C LEU A 97 16.98 -13.26 9.05
N LEU A 98 17.06 -14.59 9.12
CA LEU A 98 15.93 -15.46 9.44
C LEU A 98 15.35 -15.15 10.82
N ASP A 99 16.20 -14.99 11.83
CA ASP A 99 15.80 -14.66 13.20
C ASP A 99 15.16 -13.26 13.25
N SER A 100 15.70 -12.28 12.52
CA SER A 100 15.15 -10.92 12.46
C SER A 100 13.78 -10.88 11.78
N LEU A 101 13.62 -11.56 10.65
CA LEU A 101 12.33 -11.62 9.93
C LEU A 101 11.25 -12.33 10.76
N TYR A 102 11.61 -13.46 11.37
CA TYR A 102 10.70 -14.19 12.25
C TYR A 102 10.31 -13.35 13.48
N GLU A 103 11.28 -12.68 14.09
CA GLU A 103 11.03 -11.79 15.24
C GLU A 103 10.13 -10.61 14.85
N GLU A 104 10.36 -9.97 13.71
CA GLU A 104 9.59 -8.80 13.28
C GLU A 104 8.17 -9.16 12.85
N ARG A 105 8.02 -10.19 12.00
CA ARG A 105 6.76 -10.49 11.32
C ARG A 105 5.88 -11.46 12.10
N ILE A 106 6.49 -12.42 12.79
CA ILE A 106 5.77 -13.46 13.53
C ILE A 106 5.70 -13.13 15.01
N THR A 107 6.83 -12.91 15.68
CA THR A 107 6.82 -12.63 17.13
C THR A 107 6.19 -11.27 17.44
N LYS A 108 6.65 -10.19 16.80
CA LYS A 108 6.11 -8.84 17.03
C LYS A 108 4.83 -8.58 16.23
N GLY A 109 4.70 -9.15 15.02
CA GLY A 109 3.50 -9.03 14.20
C GLY A 109 2.37 -9.96 14.63
N LEU A 110 2.34 -11.17 14.07
CA LEU A 110 1.22 -12.11 14.22
C LEU A 110 0.93 -12.52 15.67
N VAL A 111 1.95 -12.84 16.48
CA VAL A 111 1.79 -13.19 17.90
C VAL A 111 1.32 -11.97 18.69
N GLY A 112 1.89 -10.80 18.44
CA GLY A 112 1.44 -9.54 19.06
C GLY A 112 -0.05 -9.26 18.79
N TYR A 113 -0.53 -9.52 17.57
CA TYR A 113 -1.95 -9.40 17.23
C TYR A 113 -2.81 -10.43 17.99
N ILE A 114 -2.39 -11.70 18.02
CA ILE A 114 -3.09 -12.77 18.74
C ILE A 114 -3.18 -12.42 20.23
N ASP A 115 -2.13 -11.88 20.83
CA ASP A 115 -2.12 -11.45 22.22
C ASP A 115 -3.04 -10.26 22.46
N ALA A 116 -3.07 -9.27 21.57
CA ALA A 116 -4.00 -8.15 21.64
C ALA A 116 -5.47 -8.59 21.56
N MET A 117 -5.80 -9.46 20.60
CA MET A 117 -7.15 -9.99 20.45
C MET A 117 -7.56 -10.91 21.60
N ASN A 118 -6.65 -11.75 22.11
CA ASN A 118 -6.90 -12.55 23.31
C ASN A 118 -7.07 -11.65 24.55
N TYR A 119 -6.29 -10.58 24.68
CA TYR A 119 -6.44 -9.63 25.76
C TYR A 119 -7.83 -8.97 25.72
N ALA A 120 -8.24 -8.48 24.56
CA ALA A 120 -9.56 -7.89 24.36
C ALA A 120 -10.70 -8.89 24.66
N THR A 121 -10.69 -10.06 24.01
CA THR A 121 -11.82 -11.00 24.05
C THR A 121 -11.87 -11.89 25.30
N LYS A 122 -10.74 -12.13 25.97
CA LYS A 122 -10.70 -12.98 27.19
C LYS A 122 -10.65 -12.19 28.49
N TYR A 123 -10.32 -10.91 28.44
CA TYR A 123 -10.24 -10.08 29.65
C TYR A 123 -11.19 -8.88 29.58
N LEU A 124 -11.13 -8.04 28.55
CA LEU A 124 -11.98 -6.84 28.51
C LEU A 124 -13.46 -7.21 28.33
N ASP A 125 -13.82 -7.99 27.31
CA ASP A 125 -15.22 -8.34 27.05
C ASP A 125 -15.89 -9.08 28.23
N PRO A 126 -15.28 -10.13 28.82
CA PRO A 126 -15.95 -10.85 29.90
C PRO A 126 -16.10 -10.00 31.17
N ILE A 127 -15.14 -9.10 31.46
CA ILE A 127 -15.26 -8.18 32.59
C ILE A 127 -16.38 -7.17 32.33
N MET A 128 -16.47 -6.62 31.11
CA MET A 128 -17.55 -5.71 30.73
C MET A 128 -18.93 -6.37 30.82
N GLU A 129 -19.05 -7.63 30.40
CA GLU A 129 -20.28 -8.40 30.55
C GLU A 129 -20.63 -8.66 32.03
N GLN A 130 -19.64 -9.01 32.86
CA GLN A 130 -19.86 -9.22 34.30
C GLN A 130 -20.28 -7.92 35.01
N ILE A 131 -19.69 -6.77 34.63
CA ILE A 131 -20.11 -5.45 35.11
C ILE A 131 -21.57 -5.21 34.74
N HIS A 132 -21.95 -5.49 33.49
CA HIS A 132 -23.33 -5.33 33.04
C HIS A 132 -24.31 -6.21 33.84
N VAL A 133 -23.96 -7.47 34.10
CA VAL A 133 -24.74 -8.38 34.94
C VAL A 133 -24.84 -7.88 36.39
N ALA A 134 -23.74 -7.37 36.97
CA ALA A 134 -23.74 -6.81 38.31
C ALA A 134 -24.63 -5.57 38.42
N GLU A 135 -24.62 -4.70 37.40
CA GLU A 135 -25.50 -3.54 37.29
C GLU A 135 -26.98 -3.93 37.20
N GLN A 136 -27.31 -4.93 36.37
CA GLN A 136 -28.68 -5.43 36.20
C GLN A 136 -29.23 -6.14 37.42
N THR A 137 -28.37 -6.80 38.21
CA THR A 137 -28.75 -7.52 39.42
C THR A 137 -28.65 -6.68 40.69
N GLY A 138 -28.03 -5.49 40.61
CA GLY A 138 -27.79 -4.62 41.76
C GLY A 138 -26.76 -5.20 42.75
N ASN A 139 -25.87 -6.08 42.29
CA ASN A 139 -24.87 -6.74 43.12
C ASN A 139 -23.64 -5.83 43.29
N LEU A 140 -23.60 -5.09 44.41
CA LEU A 140 -22.55 -4.10 44.67
C LEU A 140 -21.16 -4.70 44.87
N ASP A 141 -21.06 -5.87 45.50
CA ASP A 141 -19.77 -6.53 45.78
C ASP A 141 -19.13 -7.05 44.49
N GLU A 142 -19.93 -7.64 43.60
CA GLU A 142 -19.43 -8.09 42.30
C GLU A 142 -19.11 -6.89 41.40
N LEU A 143 -19.88 -5.80 41.47
CA LEU A 143 -19.59 -4.56 40.72
C LEU A 143 -18.25 -3.94 41.12
N GLU A 144 -17.97 -3.81 42.42
CA GLU A 144 -16.68 -3.32 42.95
C GLU A 144 -15.52 -4.22 42.49
N LYS A 145 -15.69 -5.53 42.62
CA LYS A 145 -14.68 -6.53 42.22
C LYS A 145 -14.35 -6.47 40.74
N GLU A 146 -15.35 -6.45 39.86
CA GLU A 146 -15.13 -6.43 38.41
C GLU A 146 -14.62 -5.05 37.94
N TYR A 147 -15.02 -3.95 38.58
CA TYR A 147 -14.43 -2.63 38.35
C TYR A 147 -12.92 -2.60 38.65
N HIS A 148 -12.49 -3.20 39.76
CA HIS A 148 -11.07 -3.27 40.09
C HIS A 148 -10.29 -4.15 39.12
N LYS A 149 -10.87 -5.26 38.67
CA LYS A 149 -10.28 -6.08 37.59
C LYS A 149 -10.15 -5.27 36.31
N LEU A 150 -11.20 -4.56 35.89
CA LEU A 150 -11.18 -3.71 34.70
C LEU A 150 -10.10 -2.63 34.80
N SER A 151 -10.06 -1.93 35.94
CA SER A 151 -9.06 -0.90 36.23
C SER A 151 -7.62 -1.44 36.18
N TYR A 152 -7.39 -2.63 36.71
CA TYR A 152 -6.09 -3.29 36.64
C TYR A 152 -5.71 -3.64 35.20
N GLN A 153 -6.63 -4.24 34.42
CA GLN A 153 -6.36 -4.55 33.02
C GLN A 153 -6.01 -3.27 32.24
N LEU A 154 -6.85 -2.24 32.37
CA LEU A 154 -6.71 -0.97 31.64
C LEU A 154 -5.46 -0.18 32.04
N LYS A 155 -4.98 -0.31 33.28
CA LYS A 155 -3.77 0.37 33.74
C LYS A 155 -2.49 -0.41 33.38
N GLU A 156 -2.45 -1.70 33.65
CA GLU A 156 -1.21 -2.48 33.66
C GLU A 156 -0.97 -3.25 32.35
N ARG A 157 -2.03 -3.61 31.61
CA ARG A 157 -1.94 -4.57 30.49
C ARG A 157 -2.34 -4.01 29.14
N THR A 158 -2.84 -2.77 29.08
CA THR A 158 -3.27 -2.12 27.83
C THR A 158 -2.17 -1.96 26.79
N SER A 159 -0.90 -1.88 27.20
CA SER A 159 0.22 -1.85 26.26
C SER A 159 0.20 -3.02 25.27
N ILE A 160 -0.38 -4.17 25.63
CA ILE A 160 -0.56 -5.35 24.76
C ILE A 160 -1.30 -5.00 23.46
N LEU A 161 -2.26 -4.08 23.50
CA LEU A 161 -3.04 -3.65 22.32
C LEU A 161 -2.20 -2.92 21.26
N TYR A 162 -1.00 -2.49 21.60
CA TYR A 162 -0.15 -1.66 20.74
C TYR A 162 1.13 -2.36 20.26
N ARG A 163 1.34 -3.63 20.64
CA ARG A 163 2.60 -4.37 20.41
C ARG A 163 2.78 -4.97 19.02
N PHE A 164 1.81 -4.77 18.12
CA PHE A 164 1.82 -5.36 16.77
C PHE A 164 1.68 -4.29 15.67
N ARG A 165 2.03 -4.67 14.43
CA ARG A 165 2.01 -3.77 13.26
C ARG A 165 0.61 -3.64 12.65
N GLY A 166 0.32 -2.53 11.96
CA GLY A 166 -0.99 -2.28 11.35
C GLY A 166 -1.84 -1.30 12.18
N LYS A 167 -1.73 -0.01 11.84
CA LYS A 167 -2.46 1.07 12.52
C LYS A 167 -3.97 0.89 12.43
N VAL A 168 -4.49 0.60 11.24
CA VAL A 168 -5.94 0.40 11.01
C VAL A 168 -6.50 -0.68 11.92
N THR A 169 -5.81 -1.81 12.05
CA THR A 169 -6.19 -2.89 12.97
C THR A 169 -6.14 -2.46 14.43
N ARG A 170 -5.07 -1.76 14.86
CA ARG A 170 -4.97 -1.25 16.24
C ARG A 170 -6.10 -0.29 16.57
N ASP A 171 -6.38 0.66 15.68
CA ASP A 171 -7.45 1.65 15.84
C ASP A 171 -8.81 0.95 15.95
N LEU A 172 -9.03 -0.10 15.14
CA LEU A 172 -10.26 -0.89 15.18
C LEU A 172 -10.41 -1.69 16.49
N ILE A 173 -9.34 -2.32 17.00
CA ILE A 173 -9.35 -3.00 18.31
C ILE A 173 -9.59 -1.99 19.45
N VAL A 174 -8.92 -0.84 19.41
CA VAL A 174 -9.06 0.21 20.42
C VAL A 174 -10.48 0.75 20.42
N SER A 175 -11.03 1.06 19.25
CA SER A 175 -12.40 1.55 19.09
C SER A 175 -13.44 0.54 19.59
N LYS A 176 -13.27 -0.74 19.23
CA LYS A 176 -14.24 -1.79 19.55
C LYS A 176 -14.22 -2.22 21.01
N TYR A 177 -13.05 -2.29 21.64
CA TYR A 177 -12.90 -2.91 22.97
C TYR A 177 -12.38 -1.96 24.05
N LYS A 178 -11.35 -1.15 23.76
CA LYS A 178 -10.70 -0.31 24.78
C LYS A 178 -11.52 0.92 25.13
N LEU A 179 -11.98 1.69 24.14
CA LEU A 179 -12.73 2.92 24.40
C LEU A 179 -14.02 2.67 25.19
N PRO A 180 -14.86 1.66 24.86
CA PRO A 180 -16.03 1.34 25.68
C PRO A 180 -15.67 0.96 27.12
N ALA A 181 -14.57 0.22 27.31
CA ALA A 181 -14.08 -0.17 28.62
C ALA A 181 -13.57 1.02 29.45
N ASP A 182 -12.83 1.96 28.84
CA ASP A 182 -12.38 3.19 29.50
C ASP A 182 -13.56 4.06 29.92
N SER A 183 -14.55 4.23 29.02
CA SER A 183 -15.76 5.00 29.31
C SER A 183 -16.53 4.39 30.48
N LYS A 184 -16.72 3.07 30.50
CA LYS A 184 -17.41 2.39 31.62
C LYS A 184 -16.62 2.47 32.93
N ARG A 185 -15.29 2.36 32.89
CA ARG A 185 -14.46 2.59 34.08
C ARG A 185 -14.60 4.01 34.60
N ALA A 186 -14.56 5.02 33.73
CA ALA A 186 -14.71 6.42 34.12
C ALA A 186 -16.10 6.68 34.73
N GLU A 187 -17.15 6.07 34.18
CA GLU A 187 -18.52 6.13 34.71
C GLU A 187 -18.60 5.56 36.14
N LEU A 188 -17.92 4.45 36.42
CA LEU A 188 -18.04 3.73 37.69
C LEU A 188 -17.14 4.24 38.82
N ILE A 189 -16.24 5.18 38.57
CA ILE A 189 -15.25 5.65 39.56
C ILE A 189 -15.92 6.19 40.84
N ILE A 190 -16.95 7.02 40.71
CA ILE A 190 -17.68 7.60 41.85
C ILE A 190 -18.55 6.53 42.55
N PRO A 191 -19.42 5.78 41.83
CA PRO A 191 -20.21 4.71 42.45
C PRO A 191 -19.37 3.70 43.25
N VAL A 192 -18.26 3.22 42.68
CA VAL A 192 -17.41 2.22 43.36
C VAL A 192 -16.67 2.83 44.56
N THR A 193 -16.23 4.09 44.47
CA THR A 193 -15.64 4.79 45.62
C THR A 193 -16.62 4.86 46.79
N ILE A 194 -17.90 5.13 46.50
CA ILE A 194 -18.96 5.15 47.53
C ILE A 194 -19.16 3.74 48.11
N ILE A 195 -19.20 2.69 47.28
CA ILE A 195 -19.29 1.29 47.74
C ILE A 195 -18.14 0.97 48.70
N MET A 196 -16.90 1.24 48.29
CA MET A 196 -15.70 1.00 49.10
C MET A 196 -15.74 1.72 50.46
N LYS A 197 -16.11 3.01 50.46
CA LYS A 197 -16.18 3.82 51.69
C LYS A 197 -17.34 3.39 52.59
N THR A 198 -18.44 2.96 52.00
CA THR A 198 -19.58 2.39 52.73
C THR A 198 -19.18 1.07 53.41
N ASN A 199 -18.43 0.21 52.71
CA ASN A 199 -17.87 -1.03 53.26
C ASN A 199 -16.84 -0.76 54.39
N GLU A 200 -16.02 0.30 54.25
CA GLU A 200 -15.07 0.75 55.29
C GLU A 200 -15.80 1.24 56.55
N ALA A 201 -16.87 2.04 56.41
CA ALA A 201 -17.69 2.47 57.54
C ALA A 201 -18.35 1.29 58.27
N GLU A 202 -18.84 0.30 57.51
CA GLU A 202 -19.40 -0.93 58.06
C GLU A 202 -18.36 -1.77 58.82
N LEU A 203 -17.10 -1.77 58.37
CA LEU A 203 -15.99 -2.40 59.11
C LEU A 203 -15.70 -1.66 60.43
N TYR A 204 -15.60 -0.34 60.40
CA TYR A 204 -15.37 0.45 61.62
C TYR A 204 -16.49 0.29 62.65
N LEU A 205 -17.75 0.20 62.21
CA LEU A 205 -18.86 -0.10 63.11
C LEU A 205 -18.72 -1.47 63.77
N ARG A 206 -18.32 -2.50 63.01
CA ARG A 206 -18.05 -3.85 63.56
C ARG A 206 -16.88 -3.86 64.54
N GLU A 207 -15.90 -2.98 64.35
CA GLU A 207 -14.74 -2.79 65.23
C GLU A 207 -15.01 -1.85 66.42
N GLY A 208 -16.21 -1.27 66.53
CA GLY A 208 -16.58 -0.31 67.59
C GLY A 208 -15.97 1.09 67.44
N LYS A 209 -15.40 1.41 66.26
CA LYS A 209 -14.78 2.70 65.91
C LYS A 209 -15.82 3.67 65.33
N VAL A 210 -16.76 4.10 66.19
CA VAL A 210 -17.96 4.85 65.77
C VAL A 210 -17.63 6.23 65.18
N GLU A 211 -16.63 6.93 65.72
CA GLU A 211 -16.26 8.27 65.23
C GLU A 211 -15.53 8.21 63.88
N GLU A 212 -14.74 7.17 63.64
CA GLU A 212 -14.11 6.88 62.35
C GLU A 212 -15.17 6.51 61.30
N ALA A 213 -16.14 5.66 61.65
CA ALA A 213 -17.28 5.34 60.78
C ALA A 213 -18.09 6.61 60.41
N ARG A 214 -18.31 7.52 61.37
CA ARG A 214 -19.02 8.79 61.15
C ARG A 214 -18.27 9.70 60.17
N LYS A 215 -16.94 9.81 60.29
CA LYS A 215 -16.11 10.60 59.36
C LYS A 215 -16.17 10.05 57.93
N VAL A 216 -16.17 8.73 57.77
CA VAL A 216 -16.25 8.09 56.45
C VAL A 216 -17.63 8.28 55.82
N ILE A 217 -18.73 8.20 56.59
CA ILE A 217 -20.08 8.44 56.06
C ILE A 217 -20.30 9.90 55.63
N LEU A 218 -19.76 10.88 56.36
CA LEU A 218 -19.80 12.29 55.92
C LEU A 218 -19.11 12.51 54.56
N LEU A 219 -18.01 11.78 54.29
CA LEU A 219 -17.36 11.78 52.97
C LEU A 219 -18.29 11.17 51.90
N VAL A 220 -18.98 10.06 52.23
CA VAL A 220 -19.93 9.40 51.33
C VAL A 220 -21.09 10.33 50.96
N GLU A 221 -21.67 11.06 51.92
CA GLU A 221 -22.74 12.03 51.66
C GLU A 221 -22.32 13.10 50.64
N GLY A 222 -21.09 13.60 50.73
CA GLY A 222 -20.53 14.56 49.78
C GLY A 222 -20.24 13.97 48.38
N LEU A 223 -19.98 12.66 48.28
CA LEU A 223 -19.79 11.98 47.00
C LEU A 223 -21.12 11.61 46.33
N MET A 224 -22.16 11.33 47.11
CA MET A 224 -23.51 11.02 46.64
C MET A 224 -24.13 12.15 45.80
N THR A 225 -23.74 13.40 46.02
CA THR A 225 -24.20 14.54 45.21
C THR A 225 -23.60 14.58 43.80
N ASN A 226 -22.53 13.82 43.56
CA ASN A 226 -21.78 13.79 42.30
C ASN A 226 -21.98 12.47 41.53
N LEU A 227 -23.02 11.69 41.85
CA LEU A 227 -23.32 10.45 41.14
C LEU A 227 -23.66 10.73 39.66
N PRO A 228 -23.08 9.97 38.71
CA PRO A 228 -23.34 10.18 37.29
C PRO A 228 -24.79 9.79 36.93
N ALA A 229 -25.43 10.60 36.09
CA ALA A 229 -26.83 10.39 35.65
C ALA A 229 -27.05 9.05 34.92
N ASN A 230 -25.97 8.42 34.46
CA ASN A 230 -25.96 7.24 33.60
C ASN A 230 -25.95 5.93 34.42
N SER A 231 -25.72 6.00 35.73
CA SER A 231 -25.68 4.82 36.60
C SER A 231 -27.02 4.07 36.62
N THR A 232 -26.94 2.73 36.62
CA THR A 232 -28.14 1.88 36.61
C THR A 232 -29.00 2.14 37.86
N LYS A 233 -30.29 2.44 37.63
CA LYS A 233 -31.28 2.79 38.69
C LYS A 233 -31.29 1.79 39.86
N LEU A 234 -31.09 0.51 39.59
CA LEU A 234 -31.06 -0.54 40.61
C LEU A 234 -29.82 -0.42 41.52
N VAL A 235 -28.62 -0.25 40.94
CA VAL A 235 -27.36 -0.02 41.70
C VAL A 235 -27.49 1.18 42.61
N LEU A 236 -28.00 2.30 42.09
CA LEU A 236 -28.24 3.51 42.88
C LEU A 236 -29.19 3.24 44.05
N SER A 237 -30.31 2.55 43.80
CA SER A 237 -31.28 2.23 44.86
C SER A 237 -30.71 1.32 45.95
N THR A 238 -29.91 0.31 45.58
CA THR A 238 -29.26 -0.60 46.52
C THR A 238 -28.17 0.11 47.33
N LEU A 239 -27.39 0.98 46.68
CA LEU A 239 -26.33 1.75 47.32
C LEU A 239 -26.89 2.77 48.30
N THR A 240 -27.90 3.56 47.90
CA THR A 240 -28.59 4.50 48.79
C THR A 240 -29.19 3.78 50.01
N LYS A 241 -29.80 2.61 49.81
CA LYS A 241 -30.33 1.80 50.91
C LYS A 241 -29.22 1.38 51.88
N LYS A 242 -28.07 0.92 51.37
CA LYS A 242 -26.94 0.49 52.20
C LYS A 242 -26.38 1.65 53.05
N VAL A 243 -26.23 2.84 52.46
CA VAL A 243 -25.77 4.05 53.18
C VAL A 243 -26.75 4.43 54.30
N VAL A 244 -28.05 4.49 53.98
CA VAL A 244 -29.11 4.82 54.97
C VAL A 244 -29.17 3.83 56.12
N ASP A 245 -28.91 2.55 55.88
CA ASP A 245 -28.91 1.53 56.94
C ASP A 245 -27.70 1.67 57.88
N ILE A 246 -26.54 2.13 57.38
CA ILE A 246 -25.36 2.45 58.21
C ILE A 246 -25.59 3.73 59.03
N GLU A 247 -26.18 4.77 58.43
CA GLU A 247 -26.55 6.02 59.13
C GLU A 247 -27.47 5.74 60.34
N LYS A 248 -28.43 4.82 60.19
CA LYS A 248 -29.29 4.39 61.31
C LYS A 248 -28.50 3.76 62.45
N GLN A 249 -27.51 2.91 62.14
CA GLN A 249 -26.67 2.26 63.15
C GLN A 249 -25.82 3.27 63.92
N LEU A 250 -25.32 4.31 63.25
CA LEU A 250 -24.57 5.44 63.84
C LEU A 250 -25.41 6.34 64.76
N GLY A 251 -26.74 6.32 64.63
CA GLY A 251 -27.68 7.06 65.48
C GLY A 251 -28.07 6.34 66.78
N THR A 252 -27.79 5.04 66.90
CA THR A 252 -28.26 4.19 68.03
C THR A 252 -27.25 3.96 69.16
N GLN A 253 -25.99 4.40 69.06
CA GLN A 253 -25.02 4.30 70.16
C GLN A 253 -24.67 5.67 70.75
N SER A 254 -25.25 6.00 71.90
CA SER A 254 -24.79 7.08 72.79
C SER A 254 -24.78 6.58 74.23
N THR A 255 -23.62 6.66 74.91
CA THR A 255 -23.49 6.41 76.35
C THR A 255 -23.13 7.70 77.11
N PRO A 256 -23.51 7.82 78.40
CA PRO A 256 -23.70 9.11 79.07
C PRO A 256 -22.49 9.56 79.90
N VAL A 257 -22.37 10.88 80.05
CA VAL A 257 -21.38 11.63 80.84
C VAL A 257 -21.76 11.68 82.33
N PRO A 258 -20.78 11.74 83.26
CA PRO A 258 -20.94 12.45 84.53
C PRO A 258 -20.00 13.66 84.67
N ASN A 259 -20.54 14.63 85.40
CA ASN A 259 -20.16 16.03 85.53
C ASN A 259 -19.41 16.26 86.86
N THR A 260 -18.38 17.12 86.90
CA THR A 260 -18.00 17.97 88.06
C THR A 260 -17.00 19.04 87.61
N GLY A 261 -17.24 20.31 87.97
CA GLY A 261 -16.43 21.45 87.55
C GLY A 261 -15.51 22.05 88.62
N SER A 262 -14.65 22.99 88.21
CA SER A 262 -14.23 24.20 88.97
C SER A 262 -13.19 25.01 88.17
N GLU A 263 -13.43 26.32 88.10
CA GLU A 263 -12.57 27.50 87.90
C GLU A 263 -11.25 27.48 87.07
N ALA A 264 -11.34 28.28 85.99
CA ALA A 264 -10.36 29.05 85.21
C ALA A 264 -8.85 29.03 85.58
N GLU A 265 -8.08 28.39 84.70
CA GLU A 265 -6.70 28.78 84.36
C GLU A 265 -6.61 28.89 82.82
N VAL A 266 -6.33 30.08 82.27
CA VAL A 266 -6.15 30.29 80.82
C VAL A 266 -4.69 30.00 80.49
N ARG A 267 -4.40 28.80 79.98
CA ARG A 267 -3.13 28.48 79.33
C ARG A 267 -3.34 28.53 77.81
N ILE A 268 -2.75 29.51 77.14
CA ILE A 268 -2.63 29.52 75.68
C ILE A 268 -1.41 28.67 75.35
N SER A 269 -1.61 27.39 75.07
CA SER A 269 -0.56 26.51 74.55
C SER A 269 -0.50 26.65 73.03
N THR A 270 0.61 27.22 72.53
CA THR A 270 1.16 27.10 71.16
C THR A 270 0.17 27.30 70.01
N ILE A 271 0.17 28.50 69.44
CA ILE A 271 -0.37 28.74 68.10
C ILE A 271 0.60 28.10 67.11
N GLN A 272 0.07 27.16 66.32
CA GLN A 272 0.73 26.48 65.23
C GLN A 272 1.15 27.49 64.15
N ASP A 273 2.34 27.34 63.58
CA ASP A 273 2.98 28.26 62.64
C ASP A 273 2.01 28.81 61.58
N VAL A 274 1.82 30.13 61.53
CA VAL A 274 0.93 30.80 60.56
C VAL A 274 1.75 31.31 59.39
N ILE A 275 1.65 30.66 58.24
CA ILE A 275 2.22 31.11 56.97
C ILE A 275 1.33 32.24 56.41
N VAL A 276 1.88 33.45 56.26
CA VAL A 276 1.13 34.65 55.81
C VAL A 276 1.45 34.96 54.34
N LYS A 277 0.43 34.99 53.46
CA LYS A 277 0.56 35.35 52.02
C LYS A 277 0.59 36.88 51.81
N GLN A 278 1.21 37.35 50.73
CA GLN A 278 1.17 38.78 50.35
C GLN A 278 -0.27 39.18 50.02
N GLY A 279 -0.79 40.24 50.65
CA GLY A 279 -2.20 40.65 50.55
C GLY A 279 -3.13 40.05 51.61
N TYR A 280 -2.63 39.24 52.54
CA TYR A 280 -3.42 38.73 53.66
C TYR A 280 -3.83 39.85 54.61
N ALA A 281 -5.13 40.09 54.73
CA ALA A 281 -5.67 40.99 55.74
C ALA A 281 -5.55 40.30 57.11
N LEU A 282 -4.73 40.87 58.00
CA LEU A 282 -4.56 40.35 59.35
C LEU A 282 -5.93 40.30 60.06
N PRO A 283 -6.30 39.19 60.70
CA PRO A 283 -7.63 39.02 61.26
C PRO A 283 -7.86 40.03 62.39
N THR A 284 -8.93 40.81 62.30
CA THR A 284 -9.29 41.79 63.33
C THR A 284 -9.87 41.14 64.58
N THR A 285 -10.16 39.84 64.53
CA THR A 285 -10.58 39.03 65.70
C THR A 285 -9.96 37.64 65.67
N VAL A 286 -9.62 37.09 66.85
CA VAL A 286 -9.18 35.70 67.03
C VAL A 286 -10.13 34.96 67.96
N ALA A 287 -10.44 33.71 67.61
CA ALA A 287 -11.31 32.84 68.40
C ALA A 287 -10.47 32.08 69.43
N ALA A 288 -10.69 32.34 70.72
CA ALA A 288 -10.03 31.63 71.80
C ALA A 288 -10.99 30.66 72.49
N LYS A 289 -10.52 29.42 72.70
CA LYS A 289 -11.26 28.40 73.41
C LYS A 289 -11.07 28.61 74.91
N MET A 290 -12.16 28.89 75.59
CA MET A 290 -12.18 29.11 77.02
C MET A 290 -12.12 27.76 77.76
N SER A 291 -11.71 27.76 79.03
CA SER A 291 -11.61 26.55 79.85
C SER A 291 -12.95 25.81 80.04
N ASN A 292 -14.07 26.48 79.81
CA ASN A 292 -15.41 25.88 79.80
C ASN A 292 -15.83 25.28 78.44
N GLY A 293 -14.89 25.17 77.50
CA GLY A 293 -15.12 24.63 76.15
C GLY A 293 -15.79 25.59 75.17
N SER A 294 -16.27 26.75 75.64
CA SER A 294 -16.86 27.77 74.75
C SER A 294 -15.78 28.50 73.97
N THR A 295 -16.05 28.79 72.70
CA THR A 295 -15.18 29.62 71.88
C THR A 295 -15.67 31.07 71.95
N ARG A 296 -14.78 32.02 72.28
CA ARG A 296 -15.08 33.46 72.29
C ARG A 296 -14.15 34.21 71.35
N SER A 297 -14.69 35.13 70.56
CA SER A 297 -13.91 36.00 69.66
C SER A 297 -13.40 37.24 70.40
N TYR A 298 -12.12 37.56 70.23
CA TYR A 298 -11.46 38.72 70.80
C TYR A 298 -10.87 39.60 69.71
N SER A 299 -10.99 40.92 69.83
CA SER A 299 -10.44 41.87 68.87
C SER A 299 -8.91 41.97 68.97
N VAL A 300 -8.23 41.94 67.82
CA VAL A 300 -6.77 42.07 67.73
C VAL A 300 -6.42 43.40 67.07
N LEU A 301 -5.52 44.15 67.72
CA LEU A 301 -4.96 45.39 67.21
C LEU A 301 -3.57 45.09 66.64
N TRP A 302 -3.43 45.23 65.32
CA TRP A 302 -2.15 45.09 64.64
C TRP A 302 -1.46 46.45 64.52
N PRO A 303 -0.14 46.55 64.72
CA PRO A 303 0.59 47.77 64.43
C PRO A 303 0.48 48.14 62.93
N LYS A 304 0.41 49.43 62.64
CA LYS A 304 0.21 49.99 61.29
C LYS A 304 1.38 49.57 60.37
N GLN A 305 1.08 48.90 59.26
CA GLN A 305 2.06 48.24 58.38
C GLN A 305 3.12 49.16 57.75
N SER A 306 4.30 48.58 57.53
CA SER A 306 5.12 48.81 56.33
C SER A 306 5.49 47.44 55.73
N THR A 307 5.33 47.31 54.42
CA THR A 307 5.72 46.22 53.50
C THR A 307 6.61 45.09 54.07
N LEU A 308 6.09 43.86 53.98
CA LEU A 308 6.74 42.60 54.40
C LEU A 308 8.04 42.32 53.65
N ILE A 309 9.15 42.26 54.41
CA ILE A 309 10.39 41.56 54.09
C ILE A 309 10.61 40.60 55.27
N SER A 310 11.07 39.37 55.02
CA SER A 310 11.24 38.28 56.02
C SER A 310 11.76 38.74 57.39
N GLY A 311 11.18 38.23 58.50
CA GLY A 311 11.63 38.55 59.86
C GLY A 311 10.72 38.03 60.99
N GLU A 312 11.17 38.18 62.25
CA GLU A 312 10.39 37.90 63.46
C GLU A 312 9.59 39.13 63.92
N PHE A 313 8.34 38.92 64.36
CA PHE A 313 7.43 39.97 64.83
C PHE A 313 6.87 39.65 66.22
N THR A 314 6.67 40.68 67.03
CA THR A 314 6.08 40.58 68.37
C THR A 314 4.86 41.48 68.59
N PRO A 315 3.68 41.16 68.01
CA PRO A 315 2.47 41.96 68.24
C PRO A 315 1.89 41.76 69.65
N GLU A 316 1.25 42.82 70.13
CA GLU A 316 0.53 42.85 71.40
C GLU A 316 -0.97 42.60 71.20
N ILE A 317 -1.58 41.72 71.99
CA ILE A 317 -3.03 41.51 72.02
C ILE A 317 -3.62 41.96 73.36
N GLN A 318 -4.82 42.54 73.33
CA GLN A 318 -5.55 43.00 74.52
C GLN A 318 -6.69 42.03 74.83
N VAL A 319 -6.65 41.40 76.00
CA VAL A 319 -7.72 40.51 76.48
C VAL A 319 -8.16 40.99 77.86
N ASN A 320 -9.42 41.46 77.97
CA ASN A 320 -10.01 42.00 79.21
C ASN A 320 -9.16 43.08 79.91
N GLY A 321 -8.54 43.97 79.15
CA GLY A 321 -7.71 45.07 79.67
C GLY A 321 -6.29 44.68 80.10
N LYS A 322 -5.83 43.47 79.77
CA LYS A 322 -4.43 43.03 79.91
C LYS A 322 -3.78 42.78 78.55
N THR A 323 -2.54 43.24 78.41
CA THR A 323 -1.69 43.05 77.23
C THR A 323 -0.93 41.73 77.28
N TYR A 324 -0.91 40.98 76.17
CA TYR A 324 -0.11 39.77 75.97
C TYR A 324 0.75 39.92 74.69
N ILE A 325 1.99 39.43 74.71
CA ILE A 325 2.92 39.48 73.57
C ILE A 325 2.95 38.11 72.88
N ILE A 326 2.85 38.09 71.55
CA ILE A 326 2.93 36.87 70.73
C ILE A 326 4.19 36.96 69.87
N HIS A 327 4.95 35.90 69.70
CA HIS A 327 6.09 35.83 68.75
C HIS A 327 5.64 35.13 67.46
N LEU A 328 5.94 35.72 66.29
CA LEU A 328 5.64 35.19 64.95
C LEU A 328 6.90 35.24 64.07
N SER A 329 7.19 34.18 63.31
CA SER A 329 8.31 34.14 62.35
C SER A 329 7.77 33.92 60.93
N VAL A 330 8.18 34.76 59.97
CA VAL A 330 7.77 34.66 58.55
C VAL A 330 8.93 34.14 57.70
N VAL A 331 8.73 33.00 57.02
CA VAL A 331 9.74 32.33 56.17
C VAL A 331 9.41 32.53 54.68
N GLU A 332 10.41 32.73 53.83
CA GLU A 332 10.25 32.84 52.37
C GLU A 332 9.83 31.50 51.75
N ASN A 333 8.73 31.50 50.98
CA ASN A 333 8.24 30.31 50.27
C ASN A 333 8.82 30.26 48.85
N ILE A 334 9.85 29.43 48.65
CA ILE A 334 10.51 29.23 47.35
C ILE A 334 9.54 28.73 46.26
N ASN A 335 8.54 27.92 46.62
CA ASN A 335 7.55 27.42 45.66
C ASN A 335 6.69 28.53 45.08
N TYR A 336 6.35 29.54 45.89
CA TYR A 336 5.63 30.73 45.43
C TYR A 336 6.48 31.56 44.46
N GLN A 337 7.77 31.76 44.73
CA GLN A 337 8.66 32.50 43.85
C GLN A 337 8.88 31.80 42.50
N ASN A 338 9.06 30.48 42.51
CA ASN A 338 9.18 29.69 41.29
C ASN A 338 7.89 29.72 40.46
N ALA A 339 6.71 29.68 41.10
CA ALA A 339 5.42 29.80 40.41
C ALA A 339 5.22 31.19 39.78
N MET A 340 5.56 32.28 40.48
CA MET A 340 5.49 33.64 39.92
C MET A 340 6.50 33.86 38.78
N SER A 341 7.69 33.27 38.88
CA SER A 341 8.71 33.34 37.81
C SER A 341 8.26 32.57 36.57
N LEU A 342 7.69 31.38 36.75
CA LEU A 342 7.09 30.60 35.68
C LEU A 342 5.98 31.40 34.97
N GLN A 343 5.06 31.98 35.75
CA GLN A 343 3.96 32.77 35.22
C GLN A 343 4.47 33.95 34.39
N SER A 344 5.46 34.69 34.89
CA SER A 344 6.06 35.79 34.15
C SER A 344 6.67 35.35 32.81
N ILE A 345 7.38 34.22 32.77
CA ILE A 345 8.02 33.73 31.53
C ILE A 345 6.97 33.30 30.51
N VAL A 346 5.99 32.50 30.93
CA VAL A 346 4.96 31.96 30.03
C VAL A 346 4.05 33.06 29.48
N GLU A 347 3.73 34.08 30.29
CA GLU A 347 2.91 35.21 29.84
C GLU A 347 3.63 36.06 28.79
N THR A 348 4.95 36.26 28.88
CA THR A 348 5.71 37.05 27.89
C THR A 348 6.03 36.29 26.60
N LEU A 349 5.87 34.97 26.57
CA LEU A 349 6.11 34.19 25.35
C LEU A 349 5.05 34.48 24.27
N PRO A 350 5.46 34.72 23.01
CA PRO A 350 4.53 34.95 21.90
C PRO A 350 3.73 33.68 21.57
N GLU A 351 2.53 33.85 21.02
CA GLU A 351 1.69 32.71 20.57
C GLU A 351 2.24 32.00 19.32
N LEU A 352 3.11 32.66 18.56
CA LEU A 352 3.88 32.06 17.47
C LEU A 352 5.33 31.88 17.89
N ILE A 353 5.81 30.64 17.87
CA ILE A 353 7.16 30.28 18.32
C ILE A 353 8.19 30.59 17.22
N ALA A 354 9.21 31.37 17.57
CA ALA A 354 10.46 31.48 16.82
C ALA A 354 11.60 30.73 17.56
N VAL A 355 12.68 30.40 16.85
CA VAL A 355 13.80 29.57 17.38
C VAL A 355 14.43 30.17 18.66
N ASN A 356 14.39 31.49 18.82
CA ASN A 356 14.87 32.20 20.00
C ASN A 356 13.98 32.01 21.25
N ASN A 357 12.77 31.45 21.12
CA ASN A 357 11.87 31.20 22.25
C ASN A 357 12.10 29.84 22.93
N TYR A 358 12.97 28.97 22.40
CA TYR A 358 13.17 27.61 22.91
C TYR A 358 13.85 27.58 24.28
N GLU A 359 14.76 28.53 24.55
CA GLU A 359 15.46 28.63 25.84
C GLU A 359 14.50 29.03 26.97
N ASP A 360 13.62 30.00 26.69
CA ASP A 360 12.58 30.45 27.61
C ASP A 360 11.53 29.35 27.87
N ILE A 361 11.12 28.60 26.83
CA ILE A 361 10.20 27.45 26.98
C ILE A 361 10.84 26.35 27.84
N ASN A 362 12.11 26.01 27.62
CA ASN A 362 12.81 25.01 28.43
C ASN A 362 13.00 25.46 29.88
N THR A 363 13.24 26.75 30.10
CA THR A 363 13.31 27.33 31.44
C THR A 363 11.95 27.27 32.15
N ALA A 364 10.85 27.54 31.44
CA ALA A 364 9.49 27.38 31.96
C ALA A 364 9.15 25.91 32.29
N ILE A 365 9.51 24.95 31.43
CA ILE A 365 9.34 23.51 31.71
C ILE A 365 10.11 23.11 32.98
N GLY A 366 11.36 23.56 33.11
CA GLY A 366 12.20 23.27 34.29
C GLY A 366 11.63 23.86 35.58
N LEU A 367 11.14 25.10 35.54
CA LEU A 367 10.47 25.73 36.67
C LEU A 367 9.18 24.99 37.04
N PHE A 368 8.34 24.65 36.06
CA PHE A 368 7.10 23.90 36.28
C PHE A 368 7.35 22.52 36.89
N GLY A 369 8.34 21.77 36.39
CA GLY A 369 8.72 20.46 36.93
C GLY A 369 9.35 20.50 38.33
N SER A 370 9.82 21.66 38.78
CA SER A 370 10.38 21.85 40.14
C SER A 370 9.32 22.14 41.21
N LEU A 371 8.07 22.41 40.81
CA LEU A 371 6.98 22.74 41.73
C LEU A 371 6.38 21.48 42.36
N ASN A 372 6.09 21.55 43.65
CA ASN A 372 5.29 20.56 44.37
C ASN A 372 3.78 20.94 44.34
N ASP A 373 2.92 20.11 44.95
CA ASP A 373 1.45 20.36 44.97
C ASP A 373 1.06 21.75 45.49
N GLU A 374 1.83 22.29 46.44
CA GLU A 374 1.63 23.65 46.96
C GLU A 374 2.03 24.71 45.93
N GLY A 375 3.19 24.55 45.27
CA GLY A 375 3.66 25.39 44.17
C GLY A 375 2.71 25.41 42.98
N LEU A 376 2.21 24.24 42.59
CA LEU A 376 1.24 24.08 41.49
C LEU A 376 -0.09 24.77 41.78
N SER A 377 -0.48 24.93 43.05
CA SER A 377 -1.70 25.66 43.44
C SER A 377 -1.61 27.18 43.18
N PHE A 378 -0.40 27.72 42.98
CA PHE A 378 -0.18 29.13 42.66
C PHE A 378 -0.11 29.41 41.15
N VAL A 379 0.00 28.37 40.30
CA VAL A 379 0.06 28.51 38.84
C VAL A 379 -1.36 28.51 38.27
N THR A 380 -1.70 29.52 37.47
CA THR A 380 -3.03 29.60 36.84
C THR A 380 -3.22 28.53 35.76
N GLU A 381 -4.46 28.11 35.55
CA GLU A 381 -4.78 27.12 34.51
C GLU A 381 -4.47 27.64 33.10
N GLU A 382 -4.57 28.96 32.91
CA GLU A 382 -4.19 29.64 31.67
C GLU A 382 -2.69 29.48 31.36
N VAL A 383 -1.83 29.66 32.38
CA VAL A 383 -0.37 29.48 32.24
C VAL A 383 -0.04 28.01 31.94
N LYS A 384 -0.71 27.05 32.58
CA LYS A 384 -0.52 25.61 32.28
C LYS A 384 -0.90 25.29 30.85
N ASN A 385 -2.09 25.70 30.41
CA ASN A 385 -2.58 25.45 29.05
C ASN A 385 -1.71 26.12 27.98
N LYS A 386 -1.23 27.35 28.25
CA LYS A 386 -0.32 28.05 27.34
C LYS A 386 1.03 27.33 27.25
N LEU A 387 1.59 26.89 28.38
CA LEU A 387 2.82 26.10 28.39
C LEU A 387 2.66 24.78 27.63
N GLU A 388 1.55 24.06 27.80
CA GLU A 388 1.26 22.81 27.07
C GLU A 388 1.19 23.04 25.55
N ARG A 389 0.50 24.10 25.09
CA ARG A 389 0.45 24.45 23.66
C ARG A 389 1.82 24.80 23.11
N LEU A 390 2.61 25.58 23.85
CA LEU A 390 3.97 25.97 23.46
C LEU A 390 4.90 24.75 23.36
N VAL A 391 4.77 23.80 24.30
CA VAL A 391 5.49 22.52 24.25
C VAL A 391 5.09 21.74 23.00
N GLN A 392 3.80 21.62 22.71
CA GLN A 392 3.32 20.87 21.53
C GLN A 392 3.82 21.50 20.22
N MET A 393 3.76 22.82 20.10
CA MET A 393 4.27 23.54 18.93
C MET A 393 5.79 23.39 18.77
N MET A 394 6.56 23.41 19.86
CA MET A 394 8.01 23.17 19.84
C MET A 394 8.32 21.74 19.38
N GLU A 395 7.60 20.74 19.88
CA GLU A 395 7.73 19.35 19.45
C GLU A 395 7.41 19.18 17.96
N ASP A 396 6.35 19.83 17.46
CA ASP A 396 5.94 19.74 16.08
C ASP A 396 6.93 20.43 15.14
N GLN A 397 7.45 21.61 15.51
CA GLN A 397 8.55 22.26 14.78
C GLN A 397 9.82 21.38 14.77
N LEU A 398 10.12 20.67 15.85
CA LEU A 398 11.25 19.75 15.93
C LEU A 398 11.07 18.53 15.01
N LYS A 399 9.86 17.96 14.93
CA LYS A 399 9.54 16.87 13.99
C LYS A 399 9.73 17.32 12.54
N VAL A 400 9.20 18.49 12.17
CA VAL A 400 9.38 19.06 10.83
C VAL A 400 10.85 19.32 10.53
N ALA A 401 11.61 19.90 11.46
CA ALA A 401 13.04 20.15 11.30
C ALA A 401 13.86 18.85 11.11
N ASN A 402 13.50 17.78 11.82
CA ASN A 402 14.13 16.46 11.66
C ASN A 402 13.90 15.90 10.24
N VAL A 403 12.66 15.95 9.74
CA VAL A 403 12.34 15.52 8.37
C VAL A 403 13.09 16.36 7.34
N ILE A 404 13.15 17.69 7.51
CA ILE A 404 13.96 18.57 6.65
C ILE A 404 15.44 18.18 6.69
N GLY A 405 16.00 17.88 7.86
CA GLY A 405 17.38 17.42 8.02
C GLY A 405 17.65 16.10 7.29
N LYS A 406 16.71 15.15 7.38
CA LYS A 406 16.75 13.87 6.66
C LYS A 406 16.71 14.08 5.14
N ILE A 407 15.79 14.91 4.63
CA ILE A 407 15.69 15.21 3.19
C ILE A 407 16.96 15.90 2.68
N ASN A 408 17.52 16.86 3.42
CA ASN A 408 18.76 17.53 3.04
C ASN A 408 19.97 16.60 3.01
N SER A 409 19.94 15.52 3.78
CA SER A 409 21.00 14.50 3.80
C SER A 409 20.91 13.54 2.61
N ILE A 410 19.80 13.54 1.86
CA ILE A 410 19.68 12.79 0.62
C ILE A 410 20.50 13.53 -0.47
N PRO A 411 21.43 12.85 -1.16
CA PRO A 411 22.12 13.44 -2.32
C PRO A 411 21.13 13.88 -3.41
N ASP A 412 21.59 14.66 -4.37
CA ASP A 412 20.75 14.98 -5.53
C ASP A 412 20.49 13.72 -6.37
N VAL A 413 19.36 13.69 -7.08
CA VAL A 413 18.85 12.50 -7.78
C VAL A 413 19.89 11.91 -8.76
N THR A 414 20.73 12.76 -9.35
CA THR A 414 21.82 12.37 -10.27
C THR A 414 22.99 11.66 -9.59
N GLU A 415 23.12 11.78 -8.28
CA GLU A 415 24.20 11.19 -7.46
C GLU A 415 23.73 10.00 -6.61
N LEU A 416 22.43 9.65 -6.70
CA LEU A 416 21.86 8.55 -5.93
C LEU A 416 22.45 7.19 -6.34
N SER A 417 22.61 6.33 -5.34
CA SER A 417 23.10 4.97 -5.47
C SER A 417 22.38 4.01 -4.53
N ALA A 418 22.65 2.71 -4.65
CA ALA A 418 21.98 1.67 -3.85
C ALA A 418 22.11 1.88 -2.33
N THR A 419 23.19 2.51 -1.86
CA THR A 419 23.42 2.80 -0.43
C THR A 419 22.46 3.87 0.12
N ASN A 420 21.76 4.60 -0.75
CA ASN A 420 20.84 5.65 -0.35
C ASN A 420 19.40 5.15 -0.18
N VAL A 421 19.06 3.94 -0.64
CA VAL A 421 17.69 3.41 -0.68
C VAL A 421 17.03 3.40 0.71
N ASP A 422 17.71 2.83 1.70
CA ASP A 422 17.18 2.74 3.07
C ASP A 422 16.95 4.14 3.66
N SER A 423 17.92 5.04 3.50
CA SER A 423 17.83 6.44 3.96
C SER A 423 16.66 7.19 3.32
N ILE A 424 16.40 6.97 2.02
CA ILE A 424 15.27 7.59 1.31
C ILE A 424 13.94 7.03 1.84
N MET A 425 13.84 5.71 2.04
CA MET A 425 12.62 5.07 2.55
C MET A 425 12.34 5.44 4.01
N GLU A 426 13.37 5.54 4.86
CA GLU A 426 13.23 6.07 6.22
C GLU A 426 12.76 7.53 6.21
N THR A 427 13.27 8.34 5.27
CA THR A 427 12.86 9.75 5.13
C THR A 427 11.42 9.86 4.66
N LYS A 428 10.98 9.00 3.72
CA LYS A 428 9.59 8.88 3.28
C LYS A 428 8.67 8.54 4.45
N LEU A 429 9.01 7.53 5.24
CA LEU A 429 8.21 7.14 6.41
C LEU A 429 8.12 8.27 7.44
N ALA A 430 9.24 8.93 7.75
CA ALA A 430 9.25 10.06 8.67
C ALA A 430 8.43 11.26 8.16
N PHE A 431 8.39 11.49 6.83
CA PHE A 431 7.53 12.49 6.21
C PHE A 431 6.04 12.11 6.29
N GLU A 432 5.70 10.85 6.01
CA GLU A 432 4.32 10.32 6.06
C GLU A 432 3.76 10.24 7.49
N GLU A 433 4.61 10.18 8.51
CA GLU A 433 4.21 10.25 9.93
C GLU A 433 3.79 11.65 10.39
N LEU A 434 4.17 12.70 9.65
CA LEU A 434 3.69 14.07 9.91
C LEU A 434 2.22 14.20 9.52
N SER A 435 1.45 14.99 10.28
CA SER A 435 0.10 15.37 9.86
C SER A 435 0.15 16.24 8.59
N GLU A 436 -0.93 16.28 7.82
CA GLU A 436 -1.01 17.09 6.58
C GLU A 436 -0.63 18.56 6.80
N GLN A 437 -1.05 19.13 7.93
CA GLN A 437 -0.71 20.50 8.31
C GLN A 437 0.80 20.70 8.53
N LEU A 438 1.49 19.71 9.10
CA LEU A 438 2.93 19.76 9.33
C LEU A 438 3.74 19.44 8.06
N GLN A 439 3.21 18.59 7.17
CA GLN A 439 3.82 18.35 5.86
C GLN A 439 3.83 19.63 5.01
N LEU A 440 2.77 20.45 5.08
CA LEU A 440 2.70 21.76 4.41
C LEU A 440 3.73 22.77 4.92
N MET A 441 4.33 22.55 6.09
CA MET A 441 5.41 23.39 6.61
C MET A 441 6.77 23.08 5.96
N ILE A 442 6.90 21.95 5.25
CA ILE A 442 8.13 21.57 4.56
C ILE A 442 8.24 22.37 3.25
N PRO A 443 9.40 23.00 2.96
CA PRO A 443 9.59 23.73 1.71
C PRO A 443 9.31 22.87 0.48
N THR A 444 8.56 23.40 -0.49
CA THR A 444 8.14 22.68 -1.70
C THR A 444 9.32 22.05 -2.44
N ALA A 445 10.44 22.76 -2.57
CA ALA A 445 11.65 22.23 -3.21
C ALA A 445 12.22 20.96 -2.53
N LEU A 446 12.10 20.85 -1.20
CA LEU A 446 12.50 19.65 -0.47
C LEU A 446 11.48 18.52 -0.64
N GLY A 447 10.19 18.85 -0.68
CA GLY A 447 9.13 17.89 -1.03
C GLY A 447 9.34 17.29 -2.43
N ASP A 448 9.62 18.13 -3.43
CA ASP A 448 9.91 17.69 -4.79
C ASP A 448 11.16 16.81 -4.88
N LYS A 449 12.22 17.19 -4.14
CA LYS A 449 13.45 16.38 -4.03
C LYS A 449 13.18 14.99 -3.45
N LEU A 450 12.40 14.91 -2.37
CA LEU A 450 12.01 13.64 -1.75
C LEU A 450 11.19 12.79 -2.71
N LYS A 451 10.20 13.39 -3.39
CA LYS A 451 9.38 12.70 -4.40
C LYS A 451 10.23 12.10 -5.52
N ALA A 452 11.11 12.90 -6.11
CA ALA A 452 11.99 12.43 -7.19
C ALA A 452 12.96 11.32 -6.73
N SER A 453 13.41 11.38 -5.47
CA SER A 453 14.26 10.34 -4.86
C SER A 453 13.48 9.03 -4.64
N ILE A 454 12.20 9.09 -4.27
CA ILE A 454 11.33 7.91 -4.15
C ILE A 454 11.08 7.27 -5.52
N GLU A 455 10.82 8.07 -6.55
CA GLU A 455 10.66 7.59 -7.93
C GLU A 455 11.94 6.90 -8.43
N TRP A 456 13.10 7.47 -8.10
CA TRP A 456 14.40 6.85 -8.38
C TRP A 456 14.55 5.49 -7.69
N VAL A 457 14.16 5.36 -6.42
CA VAL A 457 14.22 4.07 -5.68
C VAL A 457 13.36 3.01 -6.35
N ALA A 458 12.16 3.35 -6.82
CA ALA A 458 11.28 2.41 -7.51
C ALA A 458 11.92 1.88 -8.80
N LEU A 459 12.46 2.77 -9.64
CA LEU A 459 13.19 2.42 -10.87
C LEU A 459 14.45 1.59 -10.59
N HIS A 460 15.22 1.98 -9.57
CA HIS A 460 16.43 1.26 -9.18
C HIS A 460 16.10 -0.18 -8.73
N THR A 461 15.09 -0.33 -7.90
CA THR A 461 14.66 -1.64 -7.36
C THR A 461 14.15 -2.55 -8.47
N GLU A 462 13.33 -2.02 -9.39
CA GLU A 462 12.85 -2.76 -10.56
C GLU A 462 14.03 -3.22 -11.43
N LYS A 463 14.99 -2.34 -11.73
CA LYS A 463 16.20 -2.66 -12.49
C LYS A 463 17.00 -3.79 -11.82
N GLN A 464 17.23 -3.72 -10.50
CA GLN A 464 17.99 -4.75 -9.78
C GLN A 464 17.26 -6.10 -9.79
N ALA A 465 15.93 -6.12 -9.62
CA ALA A 465 15.15 -7.35 -9.70
C ALA A 465 15.25 -8.02 -11.08
N LEU A 466 15.24 -7.23 -12.15
CA LEU A 466 15.42 -7.73 -13.53
C LEU A 466 16.83 -8.26 -13.78
N ILE A 467 17.86 -7.56 -13.28
CA ILE A 467 19.24 -8.03 -13.32
C ILE A 467 19.37 -9.37 -12.59
N GLN A 468 18.78 -9.48 -11.40
CA GLN A 468 18.80 -10.70 -10.60
C GLN A 468 18.08 -11.85 -11.32
N ALA A 469 16.89 -11.61 -11.86
CA ALA A 469 16.12 -12.62 -12.59
C ALA A 469 16.88 -13.15 -13.83
N ALA A 470 17.59 -12.28 -14.55
CA ALA A 470 18.46 -12.67 -15.66
C ALA A 470 19.67 -13.46 -15.17
N ASN A 471 20.30 -13.02 -14.07
CA ASN A 471 21.42 -13.73 -13.46
C ASN A 471 21.02 -15.10 -12.92
N ASP A 472 19.83 -15.25 -12.36
CA ASP A 472 19.24 -16.51 -11.89
C ASP A 472 18.95 -17.47 -13.05
N ALA A 473 18.49 -16.96 -14.18
CA ALA A 473 18.30 -17.75 -15.38
C ALA A 473 19.65 -18.21 -15.97
N LEU A 474 20.63 -17.30 -16.09
CA LEU A 474 22.01 -17.62 -16.49
C LEU A 474 22.64 -18.67 -15.57
N SER A 475 22.28 -18.59 -14.30
CA SER A 475 22.64 -19.47 -13.21
C SER A 475 22.09 -20.90 -13.34
N ASN A 476 20.90 -21.03 -13.93
CA ASN A 476 20.17 -22.27 -14.13
C ASN A 476 20.51 -22.92 -15.48
N LEU A 477 21.27 -22.23 -16.33
CA LEU A 477 21.94 -22.85 -17.46
C LEU A 477 22.78 -24.00 -16.90
N PRO A 478 22.50 -25.27 -17.26
CA PRO A 478 23.12 -26.43 -16.64
C PRO A 478 24.64 -26.27 -16.64
N SER A 479 25.29 -26.69 -15.55
CA SER A 479 26.73 -26.49 -15.35
C SER A 479 27.51 -26.80 -16.63
N LEU A 480 28.34 -25.84 -17.02
CA LEU A 480 28.99 -25.57 -18.30
C LEU A 480 29.86 -26.70 -18.94
N VAL A 481 29.64 -27.97 -18.56
CA VAL A 481 30.42 -29.13 -19.01
C VAL A 481 29.57 -30.12 -19.82
N ASN A 482 28.25 -30.24 -19.58
CA ASN A 482 27.46 -31.36 -20.11
C ASN A 482 26.38 -30.99 -21.16
N VAL A 483 26.66 -30.02 -22.02
CA VAL A 483 25.89 -29.81 -23.26
C VAL A 483 26.15 -31.00 -24.18
N GLN A 484 25.11 -31.78 -24.46
CA GLN A 484 25.14 -32.99 -25.30
C GLN A 484 23.95 -32.97 -26.27
N THR A 485 23.93 -33.85 -27.26
CA THR A 485 22.83 -33.90 -28.24
C THR A 485 21.47 -34.23 -27.61
N GLU A 486 21.46 -34.92 -26.48
CA GLU A 486 20.25 -35.41 -25.79
C GLU A 486 19.47 -34.32 -25.04
N ASN A 487 20.11 -33.19 -24.71
CA ASN A 487 19.52 -32.10 -23.93
C ASN A 487 19.40 -30.77 -24.69
N LEU A 488 19.57 -30.79 -26.03
CA LEU A 488 19.58 -29.58 -26.87
C LEU A 488 18.28 -28.77 -26.81
N GLU A 489 17.12 -29.43 -26.84
CA GLU A 489 15.80 -28.76 -26.86
C GLU A 489 15.52 -28.01 -25.54
N THR A 490 15.85 -28.66 -24.41
CA THR A 490 15.76 -28.05 -23.08
C THR A 490 16.72 -26.86 -22.94
N ILE A 491 17.97 -27.00 -23.42
CA ILE A 491 18.96 -25.91 -23.36
C ILE A 491 18.55 -24.75 -24.27
N GLN A 492 17.98 -25.03 -25.44
CA GLN A 492 17.51 -24.00 -26.37
C GLN A 492 16.39 -23.15 -25.76
N THR A 493 15.45 -23.79 -25.05
CA THR A 493 14.39 -23.09 -24.33
C THR A 493 14.96 -22.17 -23.25
N LEU A 494 15.95 -22.64 -22.49
CA LEU A 494 16.65 -21.84 -21.48
C LEU A 494 17.43 -20.66 -22.11
N ILE A 495 18.07 -20.86 -23.26
CA ILE A 495 18.74 -19.77 -24.00
C ILE A 495 17.75 -18.66 -24.35
N THR A 496 16.59 -19.00 -24.92
CA THR A 496 15.57 -18.01 -25.29
C THR A 496 15.01 -17.27 -24.06
N GLU A 497 14.78 -17.98 -22.96
CA GLU A 497 14.34 -17.37 -21.70
C GLU A 497 15.40 -16.39 -21.15
N ILE A 498 16.67 -16.77 -21.17
CA ILE A 498 17.79 -15.93 -20.73
C ILE A 498 17.92 -14.68 -21.61
N GLN A 499 17.78 -14.81 -22.94
CA GLN A 499 17.83 -13.66 -23.87
C GLN A 499 16.75 -12.64 -23.53
N GLY A 500 15.50 -13.08 -23.39
CA GLY A 500 14.39 -12.17 -23.07
C GLY A 500 14.61 -11.44 -21.73
N LYS A 501 15.09 -12.14 -20.70
CA LYS A 501 15.37 -11.53 -19.39
C LYS A 501 16.51 -10.51 -19.45
N ILE A 502 17.57 -10.79 -20.19
CA ILE A 502 18.69 -9.85 -20.40
C ILE A 502 18.19 -8.62 -21.17
N GLU A 503 17.43 -8.79 -22.25
CA GLU A 503 16.88 -7.67 -23.04
C GLU A 503 15.99 -6.74 -22.21
N VAL A 504 15.11 -7.30 -21.38
CA VAL A 504 14.25 -6.52 -20.48
C VAL A 504 15.11 -5.75 -19.46
N ALA A 505 16.12 -6.38 -18.86
CA ALA A 505 17.02 -5.70 -17.93
C ALA A 505 17.83 -4.57 -18.61
N LEU A 506 18.31 -4.78 -19.83
CA LEU A 506 19.01 -3.75 -20.62
C LEU A 506 18.10 -2.57 -20.96
N SER A 507 16.82 -2.82 -21.28
CA SER A 507 15.83 -1.76 -21.55
C SER A 507 15.61 -0.83 -20.35
N LYS A 508 15.86 -1.31 -19.13
CA LYS A 508 15.79 -0.57 -17.86
C LYS A 508 17.15 -0.02 -17.42
N GLY A 509 18.14 0.01 -18.32
CA GLY A 509 19.44 0.63 -18.11
C GLY A 509 20.48 -0.26 -17.43
N ALA A 510 20.31 -1.58 -17.40
CA ALA A 510 21.41 -2.50 -17.08
C ALA A 510 22.50 -2.49 -18.18
N THR A 511 23.71 -2.89 -17.83
CA THR A 511 24.81 -3.11 -18.78
C THR A 511 25.21 -4.59 -18.80
N LEU A 512 25.94 -5.01 -19.83
CA LEU A 512 26.39 -6.39 -19.93
C LEU A 512 27.32 -6.82 -18.77
N GLU A 513 28.01 -5.87 -18.14
CA GLU A 513 28.86 -6.13 -16.96
C GLU A 513 28.05 -6.55 -15.74
N ASN A 514 26.75 -6.26 -15.69
CA ASN A 514 25.86 -6.71 -14.63
C ASN A 514 25.55 -8.23 -14.69
N PHE A 515 26.00 -8.92 -15.75
CA PHE A 515 25.78 -10.35 -15.97
C PHE A 515 27.11 -11.13 -15.97
N PRO A 516 27.64 -11.53 -14.80
CA PRO A 516 28.98 -12.16 -14.69
C PRO A 516 29.14 -13.46 -15.50
N ASN A 517 28.04 -14.19 -15.75
CA ASN A 517 28.06 -15.44 -16.51
C ASN A 517 27.75 -15.27 -18.02
N TYR A 518 27.69 -14.03 -18.52
CA TYR A 518 27.32 -13.76 -19.90
C TYR A 518 28.31 -14.36 -20.91
N SER A 519 29.62 -14.31 -20.64
CA SER A 519 30.65 -14.93 -21.50
C SER A 519 30.51 -16.45 -21.58
N ALA A 520 30.22 -17.09 -20.45
CA ALA A 520 29.99 -18.52 -20.38
C ALA A 520 28.71 -18.93 -21.13
N TYR A 521 27.66 -18.13 -21.00
CA TYR A 521 26.43 -18.26 -21.78
C TYR A 521 26.68 -18.15 -23.30
N GLN A 522 27.50 -17.20 -23.76
CA GLN A 522 27.90 -17.10 -25.16
C GLN A 522 28.60 -18.39 -25.65
N ASN A 523 29.50 -18.97 -24.85
CA ASN A 523 30.15 -20.24 -25.18
C ASN A 523 29.15 -21.41 -25.29
N VAL A 524 28.08 -21.40 -24.49
CA VAL A 524 27.02 -22.42 -24.59
C VAL A 524 26.23 -22.27 -25.89
N ILE A 525 25.87 -21.05 -26.30
CA ILE A 525 25.25 -20.81 -27.62
C ILE A 525 26.13 -21.39 -28.72
N VAL A 526 27.43 -21.10 -28.69
CA VAL A 526 28.42 -21.57 -29.66
C VAL A 526 28.46 -23.11 -29.71
N LYS A 527 28.46 -23.79 -28.56
CA LYS A 527 28.48 -25.25 -28.47
C LYS A 527 27.14 -25.89 -28.89
N VAL A 528 26.01 -25.26 -28.58
CA VAL A 528 24.67 -25.71 -29.01
C VAL A 528 24.55 -25.71 -30.52
N GLU A 529 25.01 -24.65 -31.20
CA GLU A 529 25.00 -24.59 -32.67
C GLU A 529 25.86 -25.69 -33.31
N ALA A 530 27.05 -25.96 -32.76
CA ALA A 530 27.88 -27.07 -33.23
C ALA A 530 27.22 -28.45 -33.04
N LEU A 531 26.57 -28.66 -31.88
CA LEU A 531 25.90 -29.92 -31.56
C LEU A 531 24.62 -30.15 -32.38
N LYS A 532 23.92 -29.10 -32.81
CA LYS A 532 22.83 -29.20 -33.81
C LYS A 532 23.34 -29.77 -35.13
N VAL A 533 24.51 -29.31 -35.59
CA VAL A 533 25.16 -29.86 -36.79
C VAL A 533 25.58 -31.31 -36.57
N GLN A 534 26.15 -31.65 -35.40
CA GLN A 534 26.46 -33.04 -35.05
C GLN A 534 25.20 -33.93 -35.07
N GLN A 535 24.08 -33.47 -34.52
CA GLN A 535 22.80 -34.19 -34.53
C GLN A 535 22.28 -34.37 -35.97
N ALA A 536 22.40 -33.33 -36.81
CA ALA A 536 22.01 -33.41 -38.20
C ALA A 536 22.88 -34.43 -38.98
N ILE A 537 24.20 -34.45 -38.78
CA ILE A 537 25.10 -35.48 -39.34
C ILE A 537 24.69 -36.88 -38.85
N ALA A 538 24.32 -37.03 -37.58
CA ALA A 538 23.87 -38.30 -37.02
C ALA A 538 22.59 -38.80 -37.72
N SER A 539 21.69 -37.88 -38.09
CA SER A 539 20.43 -38.20 -38.77
C SER A 539 20.57 -38.63 -40.24
N LEU A 540 21.73 -38.41 -40.86
CA LEU A 540 21.97 -38.83 -42.25
C LEU A 540 21.77 -40.33 -42.41
N THR A 541 20.93 -40.70 -43.37
CA THR A 541 20.53 -42.10 -43.62
C THR A 541 21.38 -42.77 -44.70
N GLY A 542 22.04 -42.00 -45.57
CA GLY A 542 22.93 -42.51 -46.60
C GLY A 542 23.55 -41.40 -47.47
N PRO A 543 24.34 -41.77 -48.51
CA PRO A 543 25.03 -40.83 -49.39
C PRO A 543 24.10 -39.91 -50.21
N ASN A 544 22.88 -40.36 -50.52
CA ASN A 544 21.92 -39.61 -51.35
C ASN A 544 20.91 -38.79 -50.52
N ASP A 545 21.16 -38.61 -49.21
CA ASP A 545 20.27 -37.85 -48.33
C ASP A 545 20.31 -36.35 -48.70
N LEU A 546 19.17 -35.77 -49.07
CA LEU A 546 19.06 -34.36 -49.53
C LEU A 546 19.59 -33.36 -48.50
N LYS A 547 19.59 -33.73 -47.21
CA LYS A 547 20.09 -32.89 -46.11
C LYS A 547 21.62 -32.77 -46.10
N LEU A 548 22.35 -33.59 -46.87
CA LEU A 548 23.81 -33.67 -46.83
C LEU A 548 24.49 -32.36 -47.26
N ILE A 549 23.96 -31.69 -48.29
CA ILE A 549 24.45 -30.38 -48.76
C ILE A 549 24.16 -29.28 -47.73
N GLU A 550 22.95 -29.28 -47.16
CA GLU A 550 22.54 -28.31 -46.12
C GLU A 550 23.43 -28.44 -44.87
N ILE A 551 23.66 -29.67 -44.42
CA ILE A 551 24.51 -29.99 -43.26
C ILE A 551 25.96 -29.59 -43.53
N ARG A 552 26.48 -29.81 -44.74
CA ARG A 552 27.82 -29.36 -45.15
C ARG A 552 27.94 -27.85 -45.15
N ASN A 553 26.95 -27.13 -45.67
CA ASN A 553 26.97 -25.67 -45.67
C ASN A 553 26.91 -25.11 -44.24
N ARG A 554 26.07 -25.71 -43.38
CA ARG A 554 26.04 -25.39 -41.94
C ARG A 554 27.39 -25.66 -41.29
N TYR A 555 28.00 -26.84 -41.50
CA TYR A 555 29.32 -27.16 -40.98
C TYR A 555 30.39 -26.17 -41.47
N ASN A 556 30.35 -25.78 -42.74
CA ASN A 556 31.30 -24.83 -43.33
C ASN A 556 31.12 -23.39 -42.84
N SER A 557 29.92 -23.05 -42.34
CA SER A 557 29.67 -21.76 -41.69
C SER A 557 30.17 -21.70 -40.24
N LEU A 558 30.52 -22.83 -39.64
CA LEU A 558 31.08 -22.89 -38.28
C LEU A 558 32.54 -22.47 -38.23
N SER A 559 32.94 -21.80 -37.15
CA SER A 559 34.34 -21.49 -36.82
C SER A 559 35.16 -22.75 -36.52
N GLU A 560 36.49 -22.66 -36.54
CA GLU A 560 37.38 -23.78 -36.18
C GLU A 560 37.08 -24.32 -34.77
N GLU A 561 36.82 -23.43 -33.81
CA GLU A 561 36.46 -23.79 -32.44
C GLU A 561 35.11 -24.54 -32.40
N GLN A 562 34.10 -24.08 -33.13
CA GLN A 562 32.80 -24.76 -33.23
C GLN A 562 32.92 -26.15 -33.86
N ARG A 563 33.71 -26.28 -34.93
CA ARG A 563 33.93 -27.57 -35.61
C ARG A 563 34.62 -28.60 -34.71
N SER A 564 35.46 -28.16 -33.77
CA SER A 564 36.14 -29.04 -32.82
C SER A 564 35.18 -29.85 -31.93
N PHE A 565 33.95 -29.38 -31.74
CA PHE A 565 32.91 -30.08 -30.97
C PHE A 565 32.18 -31.17 -31.76
N ILE A 566 32.42 -31.31 -33.06
CA ILE A 566 31.72 -32.25 -33.94
C ILE A 566 32.54 -33.53 -34.08
N SER A 567 32.12 -34.59 -33.40
CA SER A 567 32.84 -35.86 -33.34
C SER A 567 32.56 -36.81 -34.50
N ASN A 568 31.42 -36.68 -35.17
CA ASN A 568 30.94 -37.59 -36.22
C ASN A 568 31.14 -37.03 -37.64
N TYR A 569 32.00 -36.02 -37.82
CA TYR A 569 32.29 -35.44 -39.13
C TYR A 569 32.80 -36.48 -40.14
N SER A 570 33.48 -37.54 -39.69
CA SER A 570 33.90 -38.66 -40.54
C SER A 570 32.73 -39.36 -41.23
N LYS A 571 31.52 -39.36 -40.66
CA LYS A 571 30.31 -39.90 -41.30
C LYS A 571 29.89 -39.03 -42.50
N LEU A 572 30.01 -37.71 -42.36
CA LEU A 572 29.80 -36.77 -43.46
C LEU A 572 30.88 -36.99 -44.54
N LEU A 573 32.14 -37.12 -44.11
CA LEU A 573 33.30 -37.74 -44.80
C LEU A 573 32.92 -38.88 -45.76
N VAL A 574 32.51 -39.98 -45.14
CA VAL A 574 32.23 -41.25 -45.80
C VAL A 574 31.06 -41.13 -46.74
N PHE A 575 30.03 -40.35 -46.42
CA PHE A 575 28.90 -40.14 -47.33
C PHE A 575 29.25 -39.23 -48.50
N GLU A 576 30.11 -38.23 -48.30
CA GLU A 576 30.65 -37.38 -49.38
C GLU A 576 31.60 -38.15 -50.31
N ASP A 577 32.43 -39.04 -49.77
CA ASP A 577 33.28 -39.93 -50.58
C ASP A 577 32.47 -41.08 -51.19
N ALA A 578 31.41 -41.56 -50.53
CA ALA A 578 30.47 -42.51 -51.11
C ALA A 578 29.58 -41.86 -52.17
N THR A 579 29.30 -40.55 -52.14
CA THR A 579 28.70 -39.85 -53.30
C THR A 579 29.65 -39.76 -54.49
N LYS A 580 30.97 -39.88 -54.28
CA LYS A 580 31.92 -40.07 -55.40
C LYS A 580 31.83 -41.47 -56.03
N PHE A 581 31.15 -42.42 -55.38
CA PHE A 581 31.05 -43.83 -55.80
C PHE A 581 29.66 -44.51 -55.64
N SER A 582 28.56 -43.76 -55.44
CA SER A 582 27.16 -44.25 -55.36
C SER A 582 26.48 -44.13 -56.73
N PRO A 583 25.39 -44.89 -57.01
CA PRO A 583 25.12 -45.43 -58.33
C PRO A 583 25.02 -44.32 -59.37
N ILE A 584 25.87 -44.45 -60.37
CA ILE A 584 25.88 -43.67 -61.58
C ILE A 584 24.43 -43.50 -62.06
N THR A 585 23.89 -42.29 -61.89
CA THR A 585 22.52 -41.97 -62.29
C THR A 585 22.61 -41.33 -63.67
N LEU A 586 21.99 -41.97 -64.65
CA LEU A 586 21.95 -41.45 -66.01
C LEU A 586 21.15 -40.13 -66.02
N ASN A 587 21.57 -39.19 -66.85
CA ASN A 587 20.77 -38.00 -67.14
C ASN A 587 19.45 -38.39 -67.83
N GLU A 588 18.57 -37.42 -68.05
CA GLU A 588 17.25 -37.59 -68.69
C GLU A 588 17.29 -38.22 -70.10
N HIS A 589 18.46 -38.36 -70.71
CA HIS A 589 18.70 -39.00 -72.01
C HIS A 589 19.32 -40.42 -71.90
N GLY A 590 19.50 -40.95 -70.68
CA GLY A 590 20.12 -42.25 -70.46
C GLY A 590 21.65 -42.24 -70.56
N GLU A 591 22.31 -41.10 -70.29
CA GLU A 591 23.76 -40.93 -70.41
C GLU A 591 24.44 -40.51 -69.09
N VAL A 592 25.66 -40.96 -68.85
CA VAL A 592 26.51 -40.48 -67.74
C VAL A 592 27.90 -40.10 -68.22
N GLN A 593 28.43 -39.01 -67.68
CA GLN A 593 29.84 -38.67 -67.83
C GLN A 593 30.61 -39.18 -66.62
N LEU A 594 31.61 -40.04 -66.84
CA LEU A 594 32.43 -40.55 -65.76
C LEU A 594 33.43 -39.46 -65.30
N PRO A 595 33.69 -39.31 -63.99
CA PRO A 595 34.43 -38.17 -63.45
C PRO A 595 35.94 -38.15 -63.75
N TYR A 596 36.49 -39.14 -64.46
CA TYR A 596 37.93 -39.26 -64.75
C TYR A 596 38.19 -39.81 -66.17
N THR A 597 39.34 -39.44 -66.75
CA THR A 597 39.86 -40.01 -68.01
C THR A 597 40.44 -41.41 -67.74
N VAL A 598 39.56 -42.41 -67.63
CA VAL A 598 39.91 -43.83 -67.45
C VAL A 598 39.56 -44.61 -68.71
N ASP A 599 40.32 -45.68 -69.00
CA ASP A 599 39.94 -46.62 -70.05
C ASP A 599 38.82 -47.52 -69.51
N VAL A 600 37.67 -47.51 -70.21
CA VAL A 600 36.45 -48.21 -69.80
C VAL A 600 36.16 -49.34 -70.80
N GLU A 601 36.09 -50.57 -70.29
CA GLU A 601 35.67 -51.75 -71.03
C GLU A 601 34.31 -52.22 -70.46
N ILE A 602 33.28 -52.28 -71.31
CA ILE A 602 31.96 -52.82 -70.95
C ILE A 602 32.04 -54.35 -71.02
N LEU A 603 31.71 -55.02 -69.92
CA LEU A 603 31.74 -56.48 -69.84
C LEU A 603 30.33 -57.04 -70.05
N GLY A 604 30.11 -57.74 -71.18
CA GLY A 604 28.83 -58.35 -71.56
C GLY A 604 28.11 -57.63 -72.71
N ASP A 605 27.21 -58.33 -73.40
CA ASP A 605 26.55 -57.86 -74.63
C ASP A 605 25.12 -57.36 -74.32
N ASN A 606 25.03 -56.23 -73.62
CA ASN A 606 23.80 -55.73 -72.99
C ASN A 606 23.24 -54.45 -73.64
N GLY A 607 23.77 -54.04 -74.79
CA GLY A 607 23.31 -52.84 -75.53
C GLY A 607 23.78 -51.49 -74.96
N TRP A 608 24.70 -51.49 -73.99
CA TRP A 608 25.33 -50.28 -73.45
C TRP A 608 26.49 -49.82 -74.34
N THR A 609 26.68 -48.51 -74.49
CA THR A 609 27.76 -47.93 -75.30
C THR A 609 28.57 -46.91 -74.51
N TYR A 610 29.90 -46.89 -74.67
CA TYR A 610 30.77 -45.84 -74.13
C TYR A 610 31.47 -45.12 -75.28
N THR A 611 31.20 -43.82 -75.45
CA THR A 611 31.76 -43.00 -76.54
C THR A 611 31.99 -41.58 -76.03
N ASP A 612 33.13 -40.98 -76.39
CA ASP A 612 33.51 -39.61 -76.00
C ASP A 612 33.43 -39.30 -74.49
N GLY A 613 33.73 -40.30 -73.64
CA GLY A 613 33.69 -40.15 -72.19
C GLY A 613 32.29 -40.30 -71.56
N LEU A 614 31.28 -40.68 -72.35
CA LEU A 614 29.90 -40.85 -71.92
C LEU A 614 29.46 -42.32 -72.03
N LEU A 615 28.92 -42.87 -70.93
CA LEU A 615 28.29 -44.18 -70.88
C LEU A 615 26.79 -44.05 -71.12
N LYS A 616 26.23 -44.76 -72.09
CA LYS A 616 24.81 -44.67 -72.50
C LYS A 616 24.09 -46.00 -72.36
N ALA A 617 22.89 -45.95 -71.79
CA ALA A 617 21.99 -47.10 -71.65
C ALA A 617 21.10 -47.30 -72.89
N PRO A 618 20.63 -48.53 -73.15
CA PRO A 618 19.59 -48.78 -74.13
C PRO A 618 18.25 -48.18 -73.64
N ILE A 619 17.66 -47.28 -74.43
CA ILE A 619 16.39 -46.61 -74.10
C ILE A 619 15.25 -47.64 -74.17
N SER A 620 14.44 -47.79 -73.11
CA SER A 620 13.19 -48.55 -73.14
C SER A 620 12.04 -47.76 -72.51
N GLU A 621 10.90 -47.69 -73.19
CA GLU A 621 9.69 -46.93 -72.80
C GLU A 621 8.92 -47.51 -71.61
N THR A 622 9.41 -48.58 -70.98
CA THR A 622 8.72 -49.25 -69.87
C THR A 622 9.71 -49.50 -68.74
N GLY A 623 9.73 -48.63 -67.73
CA GLY A 623 10.65 -48.61 -66.59
C GLY A 623 11.08 -49.99 -66.08
N ARG A 624 12.19 -50.50 -66.63
CA ARG A 624 12.85 -51.73 -66.20
C ARG A 624 14.30 -51.42 -65.87
N VAL A 625 14.77 -52.11 -64.84
CA VAL A 625 16.17 -52.11 -64.39
C VAL A 625 17.05 -52.78 -65.44
N SER A 626 18.09 -52.10 -65.89
CA SER A 626 19.17 -52.71 -66.68
C SER A 626 20.42 -52.82 -65.80
N THR A 627 21.09 -53.98 -65.84
CA THR A 627 22.37 -54.22 -65.18
C THR A 627 23.54 -54.08 -66.15
N VAL A 628 24.63 -53.49 -65.67
CA VAL A 628 25.90 -53.39 -66.42
C VAL A 628 27.09 -53.66 -65.48
N GLN A 629 28.08 -54.39 -65.99
CA GLN A 629 29.40 -54.55 -65.35
C GLN A 629 30.46 -53.82 -66.15
N LEU A 630 31.32 -53.09 -65.46
CA LEU A 630 32.38 -52.29 -66.06
C LEU A 630 33.74 -52.76 -65.55
N LYS A 631 34.73 -52.77 -66.45
CA LYS A 631 36.14 -52.88 -66.10
C LYS A 631 36.82 -51.56 -66.37
N LEU A 632 37.41 -50.99 -65.33
CA LEU A 632 38.05 -49.69 -65.35
C LEU A 632 39.56 -49.88 -65.20
N SER A 633 40.34 -49.21 -66.05
CA SER A 633 41.80 -49.26 -65.98
C SER A 633 42.41 -47.85 -65.95
N LEU A 634 43.34 -47.64 -65.02
CA LEU A 634 44.11 -46.41 -64.88
C LEU A 634 45.53 -46.75 -64.40
N ASP A 635 46.54 -46.17 -65.04
CA ASP A 635 47.96 -46.30 -64.68
C ASP A 635 48.43 -47.75 -64.42
N GLY A 636 47.96 -48.70 -65.25
CA GLY A 636 48.37 -50.11 -65.21
C GLY A 636 47.70 -50.96 -64.14
N ASN A 637 46.78 -50.41 -63.34
CA ASN A 637 45.91 -51.18 -62.44
C ASN A 637 44.49 -51.29 -63.05
N SER A 638 43.88 -52.47 -62.91
CA SER A 638 42.51 -52.73 -63.39
C SER A 638 41.61 -53.17 -62.24
N TRP A 639 40.38 -52.64 -62.22
CA TRP A 639 39.33 -53.02 -61.28
C TRP A 639 38.08 -53.44 -62.04
N THR A 640 37.40 -54.47 -61.55
CA THR A 640 36.11 -54.94 -62.09
C THR A 640 35.02 -54.56 -61.11
N SER A 641 33.95 -53.93 -61.60
CA SER A 641 32.83 -53.55 -60.77
C SER A 641 31.91 -54.75 -60.47
N ASN A 642 31.11 -54.67 -59.40
CA ASN A 642 29.97 -55.58 -59.24
C ASN A 642 28.87 -55.25 -60.27
N GLU A 643 27.90 -56.14 -60.51
CA GLU A 643 26.68 -55.77 -61.24
C GLU A 643 25.90 -54.74 -60.41
N PHE A 644 25.50 -53.62 -61.02
CA PHE A 644 24.66 -52.61 -60.38
C PHE A 644 23.32 -52.51 -61.12
N ASP A 645 22.23 -52.59 -60.36
CA ASP A 645 20.86 -52.36 -60.82
C ASP A 645 20.58 -50.85 -60.94
N ILE A 646 20.27 -50.35 -62.13
CA ILE A 646 19.86 -48.95 -62.33
C ILE A 646 18.34 -48.88 -62.47
N VAL A 647 17.66 -48.38 -61.43
CA VAL A 647 16.23 -48.05 -61.46
C VAL A 647 16.10 -46.65 -62.06
N ILE A 648 15.35 -46.51 -63.15
CA ILE A 648 14.93 -45.20 -63.67
C ILE A 648 13.62 -44.86 -62.94
N PRO A 649 13.61 -43.95 -61.94
CA PRO A 649 12.36 -43.51 -61.35
C PRO A 649 11.54 -42.75 -62.39
N ALA A 650 10.21 -42.88 -62.36
CA ALA A 650 9.33 -41.99 -63.09
C ALA A 650 9.61 -40.57 -62.60
N THR A 651 10.11 -39.71 -63.48
CA THR A 651 10.39 -38.31 -63.20
C THR A 651 9.08 -37.55 -63.08
N ASP A 652 8.75 -37.09 -61.88
CA ASP A 652 7.85 -35.96 -61.75
C ASP A 652 8.60 -34.69 -62.15
N LEU A 653 8.15 -34.04 -63.22
CA LEU A 653 8.71 -32.81 -63.77
C LEU A 653 7.82 -31.60 -63.43
N GLN A 654 6.76 -31.78 -62.65
CA GLN A 654 5.88 -30.70 -62.28
C GLN A 654 6.45 -29.97 -61.07
N ALA A 655 6.42 -28.64 -61.14
CA ALA A 655 6.78 -27.80 -60.00
C ALA A 655 5.54 -27.64 -59.10
N PRO A 656 5.73 -27.51 -57.79
CA PRO A 656 4.62 -27.40 -56.84
C PRO A 656 3.75 -26.18 -57.11
N ILE A 657 2.44 -26.34 -56.95
CA ILE A 657 1.44 -25.29 -57.14
C ILE A 657 0.61 -25.13 -55.87
N ALA A 658 0.39 -23.88 -55.46
CA ALA A 658 -0.53 -23.60 -54.36
C ALA A 658 -1.95 -24.10 -54.71
N LYS A 659 -2.59 -24.82 -53.78
CA LYS A 659 -3.96 -25.31 -53.95
C LYS A 659 -4.91 -24.13 -54.20
N VAL A 660 -5.95 -24.36 -55.00
CA VAL A 660 -6.97 -23.34 -55.31
C VAL A 660 -7.57 -22.80 -54.00
N GLY A 661 -7.56 -21.48 -53.84
CA GLY A 661 -8.01 -20.80 -52.61
C GLY A 661 -6.90 -20.51 -51.59
N PHE A 662 -5.65 -20.90 -51.88
CA PHE A 662 -4.48 -20.59 -51.06
C PHE A 662 -3.47 -19.71 -51.83
N PRO A 663 -2.70 -18.86 -51.13
CA PRO A 663 -2.87 -18.50 -49.71
C PRO A 663 -4.12 -17.64 -49.46
N HIS A 664 -4.62 -17.63 -48.22
CA HIS A 664 -5.67 -16.71 -47.79
C HIS A 664 -5.48 -16.26 -46.33
N THR A 665 -6.08 -15.13 -45.96
CA THR A 665 -6.01 -14.60 -44.58
C THR A 665 -7.06 -15.22 -43.65
N LEU A 666 -6.66 -15.42 -42.40
CA LEU A 666 -7.48 -15.86 -41.27
C LEU A 666 -7.16 -14.99 -40.05
N ASN A 667 -8.09 -14.96 -39.07
CA ASN A 667 -7.88 -14.37 -37.75
C ASN A 667 -7.26 -12.95 -37.77
N MET A 668 -7.70 -12.11 -38.72
CA MET A 668 -7.19 -10.75 -38.88
C MET A 668 -7.63 -9.86 -37.71
N THR A 669 -6.68 -9.13 -37.14
CA THR A 669 -6.89 -8.13 -36.09
C THR A 669 -6.28 -6.79 -36.52
N LYS A 670 -6.36 -5.77 -35.67
CA LYS A 670 -5.78 -4.45 -35.96
C LYS A 670 -4.24 -4.46 -36.03
N ASN A 671 -3.58 -5.49 -35.48
CA ASN A 671 -2.12 -5.58 -35.38
C ASN A 671 -1.55 -6.95 -35.79
N SER A 672 -2.39 -7.91 -36.20
CA SER A 672 -1.95 -9.25 -36.57
C SER A 672 -2.83 -9.86 -37.66
N VAL A 673 -2.28 -10.86 -38.34
CA VAL A 673 -3.01 -11.67 -39.33
C VAL A 673 -2.39 -13.05 -39.42
N ALA A 674 -3.20 -14.07 -39.61
CA ALA A 674 -2.72 -15.39 -40.00
C ALA A 674 -2.88 -15.57 -41.51
N VAL A 675 -1.87 -16.11 -42.19
CA VAL A 675 -1.97 -16.50 -43.60
C VAL A 675 -1.85 -18.02 -43.69
N GLU A 676 -2.88 -18.66 -44.21
CA GLU A 676 -2.89 -20.10 -44.41
C GLU A 676 -2.44 -20.46 -45.82
N MET A 677 -1.62 -21.50 -45.93
CA MET A 677 -1.03 -21.99 -47.19
C MET A 677 -1.19 -23.51 -47.31
N ALA A 678 -1.45 -23.98 -48.53
CA ALA A 678 -1.51 -25.40 -48.88
C ALA A 678 -1.08 -25.59 -50.33
N PHE A 679 -0.49 -26.75 -50.63
CA PHE A 679 0.09 -27.09 -51.94
C PHE A 679 -0.46 -28.44 -52.43
N ASP A 680 -0.36 -28.69 -53.73
CA ASP A 680 -0.80 -29.91 -54.41
C ASP A 680 0.09 -31.12 -54.15
N GLU A 681 1.28 -30.88 -53.59
CA GLU A 681 2.24 -31.87 -53.15
C GLU A 681 2.95 -31.41 -51.87
N LYS A 682 3.84 -32.24 -51.34
CA LYS A 682 4.64 -31.90 -50.18
C LYS A 682 5.76 -30.94 -50.55
N VAL A 683 5.86 -29.82 -49.82
CA VAL A 683 6.79 -28.74 -50.14
C VAL A 683 7.51 -28.16 -48.94
N ASN A 684 8.68 -27.58 -49.18
CA ASN A 684 9.34 -26.63 -48.29
C ASN A 684 9.04 -25.20 -48.78
N VAL A 685 8.36 -24.42 -47.95
CA VAL A 685 7.94 -23.05 -48.23
C VAL A 685 8.81 -22.04 -47.50
N GLN A 686 9.19 -20.99 -48.23
CA GLN A 686 9.75 -19.77 -47.67
C GLN A 686 8.83 -18.60 -47.97
N ALA A 687 8.52 -17.78 -46.97
CA ALA A 687 7.65 -16.62 -47.12
C ALA A 687 8.19 -15.39 -46.39
N LEU A 688 7.95 -14.21 -46.97
CA LEU A 688 8.36 -12.90 -46.43
C LEU A 688 7.21 -11.92 -46.58
N LEU A 689 6.80 -11.31 -45.47
CA LEU A 689 5.80 -10.24 -45.48
C LEU A 689 6.47 -8.86 -45.61
N VAL A 690 5.99 -8.03 -46.53
CA VAL A 690 6.49 -6.67 -46.78
C VAL A 690 5.34 -5.66 -46.70
N GLU A 691 5.55 -4.48 -46.09
CA GLU A 691 4.59 -3.38 -46.10
C GLU A 691 4.56 -2.68 -47.48
N GLY A 692 3.38 -2.49 -48.04
CA GLY A 692 3.12 -1.87 -49.33
C GLY A 692 2.65 -2.85 -50.42
N ASP A 693 2.31 -2.30 -51.58
CA ASP A 693 2.01 -3.06 -52.81
C ASP A 693 3.28 -3.49 -53.57
N GLY A 694 4.46 -3.19 -53.02
CA GLY A 694 5.76 -3.58 -53.57
C GLY A 694 6.17 -2.69 -54.75
N ALA A 695 6.84 -1.57 -54.48
CA ALA A 695 7.50 -0.80 -55.54
C ALA A 695 8.68 -1.56 -56.18
N ASN A 696 9.27 -2.52 -55.45
CA ASN A 696 10.26 -3.48 -55.94
C ASN A 696 9.95 -4.86 -55.35
N ASP A 697 9.74 -5.85 -56.21
CA ASP A 697 9.60 -7.23 -55.78
C ASP A 697 10.95 -7.76 -55.29
N PRO A 698 11.02 -8.42 -54.12
CA PRO A 698 12.21 -9.13 -53.73
C PRO A 698 12.49 -10.26 -54.72
N THR A 699 13.76 -10.49 -55.01
CA THR A 699 14.25 -11.67 -55.72
C THR A 699 14.15 -12.92 -54.84
N ILE A 700 14.23 -14.11 -55.44
CA ILE A 700 14.27 -15.37 -54.69
C ILE A 700 15.49 -15.38 -53.74
N ASP A 701 16.64 -14.85 -54.16
CA ASP A 701 17.84 -14.77 -53.33
C ASP A 701 17.68 -13.80 -52.15
N GLU A 702 16.97 -12.67 -52.34
CA GLU A 702 16.64 -11.74 -51.25
C GLU A 702 15.65 -12.35 -50.26
N LEU A 703 14.70 -13.16 -50.73
CA LEU A 703 13.77 -13.89 -49.86
C LEU A 703 14.48 -14.98 -49.05
N ILE A 704 15.41 -15.72 -49.67
CA ILE A 704 16.25 -16.73 -49.01
C ILE A 704 17.18 -16.06 -47.98
N SER A 705 17.74 -14.90 -48.30
CA SER A 705 18.70 -14.18 -47.45
C SER A 705 18.05 -13.30 -46.38
N ALA A 706 16.75 -13.02 -46.48
CA ALA A 706 16.04 -12.19 -45.52
C ALA A 706 16.14 -12.77 -44.10
N VAL A 707 16.24 -11.88 -43.11
CA VAL A 707 16.25 -12.19 -41.68
C VAL A 707 15.35 -11.17 -40.97
N GLY A 708 14.46 -11.63 -40.10
CA GLY A 708 13.53 -10.76 -39.37
C GLY A 708 12.20 -11.41 -38.99
N SER A 709 11.43 -10.70 -38.17
CA SER A 709 10.14 -11.15 -37.60
C SER A 709 9.04 -11.44 -38.63
N TYR A 710 9.21 -10.98 -39.88
CA TYR A 710 8.27 -11.19 -40.99
C TYR A 710 8.63 -12.34 -41.95
N LYS A 711 9.71 -13.09 -41.69
CA LYS A 711 10.08 -14.28 -42.47
C LYS A 711 9.50 -15.55 -41.86
N ARG A 712 9.01 -16.47 -42.69
CA ARG A 712 8.50 -17.78 -42.29
C ARG A 712 9.10 -18.88 -43.17
N LEU A 713 9.38 -20.01 -42.53
CA LEU A 713 9.92 -21.23 -43.15
C LEU A 713 9.09 -22.40 -42.61
N ALA A 714 8.56 -23.25 -43.47
CA ALA A 714 7.87 -24.47 -43.05
C ALA A 714 7.88 -25.54 -44.13
N THR A 715 7.76 -26.79 -43.71
CA THR A 715 7.40 -27.91 -44.58
C THR A 715 5.89 -28.11 -44.49
N ILE A 716 5.21 -28.22 -45.63
CA ILE A 716 3.77 -28.45 -45.74
C ILE A 716 3.57 -29.78 -46.45
N GLU A 717 2.84 -30.71 -45.84
CA GLU A 717 2.54 -32.03 -46.42
C GLU A 717 1.42 -31.93 -47.48
N GLU A 718 1.41 -32.84 -48.46
CA GLU A 718 0.54 -32.87 -49.66
C GLU A 718 -0.96 -32.72 -49.37
N ASP A 719 -1.44 -33.13 -48.20
CA ASP A 719 -2.85 -33.02 -47.79
C ASP A 719 -3.06 -32.20 -46.51
N SER A 720 -2.15 -31.26 -46.25
CA SER A 720 -2.21 -30.39 -45.09
C SER A 720 -2.18 -28.91 -45.48
N SER A 721 -2.57 -28.06 -44.53
CA SER A 721 -2.36 -26.63 -44.59
C SER A 721 -1.50 -26.19 -43.40
N GLN A 722 -0.74 -25.11 -43.60
CA GLN A 722 0.02 -24.47 -42.54
C GLN A 722 -0.38 -23.00 -42.42
N SER A 723 -0.65 -22.57 -41.20
CA SER A 723 -0.96 -21.17 -40.88
C SER A 723 0.27 -20.44 -40.34
N PHE A 724 0.51 -19.24 -40.86
CA PHE A 724 1.59 -18.33 -40.46
C PHE A 724 1.03 -17.05 -39.84
N THR A 725 1.26 -16.83 -38.56
CA THR A 725 0.84 -15.59 -37.88
C THR A 725 1.92 -14.52 -38.03
N PHE A 726 1.51 -13.31 -38.42
CA PHE A 726 2.32 -12.11 -38.46
C PHE A 726 1.73 -11.09 -37.48
N GLU A 727 2.59 -10.48 -36.66
CA GLU A 727 2.22 -9.52 -35.61
C GLU A 727 2.98 -8.19 -35.81
N GLY A 728 2.54 -7.12 -35.15
CA GLY A 728 3.15 -5.79 -35.29
C GLY A 728 2.69 -5.01 -36.53
N LEU A 729 1.55 -5.40 -37.12
CA LEU A 729 0.98 -4.75 -38.30
C LEU A 729 0.25 -3.45 -37.92
N SER A 730 0.07 -2.57 -38.90
CA SER A 730 -0.58 -1.27 -38.75
C SER A 730 -1.88 -1.19 -39.54
N VAL A 731 -2.91 -0.62 -38.93
CA VAL A 731 -4.20 -0.33 -39.59
C VAL A 731 -4.03 0.61 -40.78
N GLY A 732 -4.87 0.45 -41.79
CA GLY A 732 -4.84 1.26 -43.02
C GLY A 732 -3.66 0.97 -43.94
N LYS A 733 -2.83 -0.03 -43.63
CA LYS A 733 -1.69 -0.44 -44.46
C LYS A 733 -2.01 -1.71 -45.25
N THR A 734 -1.45 -1.79 -46.45
CA THR A 734 -1.43 -2.98 -47.28
C THR A 734 -0.13 -3.72 -47.04
N TYR A 735 -0.19 -5.04 -47.00
CA TYR A 735 0.95 -5.93 -46.89
C TYR A 735 0.93 -6.94 -48.03
N THR A 736 2.10 -7.29 -48.53
CA THR A 736 2.28 -8.29 -49.58
C THR A 736 3.15 -9.42 -49.05
N LEU A 737 2.60 -10.62 -49.03
CA LEU A 737 3.32 -11.86 -48.74
C LEU A 737 3.95 -12.37 -50.04
N PHE A 738 5.27 -12.40 -50.07
CA PHE A 738 6.04 -13.07 -51.11
C PHE A 738 6.36 -14.48 -50.65
N TYR A 739 6.19 -15.48 -51.51
CA TYR A 739 6.50 -16.86 -51.16
C TYR A 739 7.04 -17.69 -52.33
N PHE A 740 7.82 -18.70 -51.96
CA PHE A 740 8.47 -19.65 -52.85
C PHE A 740 8.39 -21.05 -52.23
N ALA A 741 8.18 -22.07 -53.06
CA ALA A 741 8.09 -23.48 -52.64
C ALA A 741 9.01 -24.38 -53.50
N GLU A 742 9.56 -25.40 -52.86
CA GLU A 742 10.39 -26.45 -53.45
C GLU A 742 9.88 -27.82 -52.95
N ASP A 743 9.66 -28.76 -53.87
CA ASP A 743 9.20 -30.12 -53.53
C ASP A 743 10.35 -30.98 -52.94
N GLU A 744 10.07 -32.26 -52.64
CA GLU A 744 11.10 -33.19 -52.16
C GLU A 744 12.10 -33.62 -53.26
N LEU A 745 11.79 -33.40 -54.54
CA LEU A 745 12.62 -33.77 -55.68
C LEU A 745 13.48 -32.60 -56.20
N GLY A 746 13.34 -31.41 -55.61
CA GLY A 746 14.05 -30.19 -55.97
C GLY A 746 13.41 -29.40 -57.11
N ASN A 747 12.18 -29.72 -57.53
CA ASN A 747 11.42 -28.89 -58.45
C ASN A 747 10.96 -27.62 -57.72
N LYS A 748 11.22 -26.48 -58.35
CA LYS A 748 11.06 -25.14 -57.77
C LYS A 748 9.95 -24.39 -58.47
N MET A 749 9.16 -23.63 -57.72
CA MET A 749 8.26 -22.66 -58.33
C MET A 749 9.06 -21.72 -59.25
N LYS A 750 8.62 -21.60 -60.50
CA LYS A 750 9.35 -20.84 -61.53
C LYS A 750 9.48 -19.35 -61.23
N ASN A 751 8.50 -18.79 -60.52
CA ASN A 751 8.44 -17.38 -60.14
C ASN A 751 8.04 -17.27 -58.67
N LEU A 752 8.44 -16.17 -58.05
CA LEU A 752 7.97 -15.79 -56.73
C LEU A 752 6.48 -15.48 -56.77
N ALA A 753 5.70 -16.17 -55.95
CA ALA A 753 4.27 -15.95 -55.86
C ALA A 753 3.96 -14.86 -54.81
N LYS A 754 2.82 -14.19 -54.98
CA LYS A 754 2.44 -13.03 -54.16
C LYS A 754 1.00 -13.13 -53.70
N TYR A 755 0.78 -12.66 -52.48
CA TYR A 755 -0.55 -12.50 -51.92
C TYR A 755 -0.63 -11.23 -51.09
N SER A 756 -1.51 -10.31 -51.47
CA SER A 756 -1.67 -9.03 -50.79
C SER A 756 -2.97 -8.96 -49.99
N PHE A 757 -2.91 -8.33 -48.83
CA PHE A 757 -4.06 -8.04 -47.99
C PHE A 757 -3.87 -6.68 -47.31
N SER A 758 -4.97 -6.07 -46.86
CA SER A 758 -4.93 -4.79 -46.14
C SER A 758 -5.52 -4.95 -44.76
N ILE A 759 -4.87 -4.37 -43.75
CA ILE A 759 -5.49 -4.23 -42.43
C ILE A 759 -6.45 -3.05 -42.50
N PRO A 760 -7.77 -3.24 -42.29
CA PRO A 760 -8.74 -2.15 -42.36
C PRO A 760 -8.44 -1.04 -41.35
N ASN A 761 -8.87 0.18 -41.64
CA ASN A 761 -8.90 1.24 -40.64
C ASN A 761 -9.88 0.86 -39.53
N VAL A 762 -9.55 1.22 -38.29
CA VAL A 762 -10.48 1.14 -37.15
C VAL A 762 -11.37 2.38 -37.11
N SER A 763 -12.56 2.24 -36.54
CA SER A 763 -13.46 3.38 -36.33
C SER A 763 -12.81 4.35 -35.34
N THR A 764 -12.83 5.64 -35.67
CA THR A 764 -12.38 6.72 -34.79
C THR A 764 -13.43 7.82 -34.74
N LEU A 765 -13.51 8.50 -33.60
CA LEU A 765 -14.37 9.65 -33.41
C LEU A 765 -13.61 10.71 -32.61
N GLU A 766 -13.31 11.83 -33.28
CA GLU A 766 -12.56 12.94 -32.67
C GLU A 766 -13.50 13.86 -31.88
N SER A 767 -13.02 14.33 -30.74
CA SER A 767 -13.73 15.30 -29.92
C SER A 767 -13.70 16.71 -30.52
N LEU A 768 -14.72 17.49 -30.23
CA LEU A 768 -14.68 18.94 -30.24
C LEU A 768 -13.61 19.47 -29.27
N ALA A 769 -13.27 20.75 -29.40
CA ALA A 769 -12.32 21.39 -28.51
C ALA A 769 -12.91 21.50 -27.11
N VAL A 770 -12.31 20.80 -26.15
CA VAL A 770 -12.62 20.90 -24.73
C VAL A 770 -11.82 22.06 -24.14
N SER A 771 -12.52 23.11 -23.70
CA SER A 771 -11.92 24.32 -23.13
C SER A 771 -12.21 24.52 -21.65
N ASN A 772 -13.13 23.74 -21.09
CA ASN A 772 -13.47 23.73 -19.68
C ASN A 772 -13.49 22.28 -19.20
N PHE A 773 -12.92 22.05 -18.02
CA PHE A 773 -12.85 20.73 -17.41
C PHE A 773 -13.48 20.67 -16.02
N ASP A 774 -14.00 21.80 -15.54
CA ASP A 774 -14.77 21.86 -14.30
C ASP A 774 -16.20 21.41 -14.60
N TYR A 775 -16.46 20.14 -14.30
CA TYR A 775 -17.78 19.52 -14.31
C TYR A 775 -18.26 19.20 -12.89
N ALA A 776 -17.65 19.80 -11.87
CA ALA A 776 -17.88 19.45 -10.49
C ALA A 776 -19.33 19.74 -10.07
N THR A 777 -19.93 18.80 -9.34
CA THR A 777 -21.20 19.03 -8.66
C THR A 777 -20.99 19.98 -7.48
N ILE A 778 -21.66 21.13 -7.49
CA ILE A 778 -21.68 22.03 -6.34
C ILE A 778 -22.80 21.56 -5.43
N TYR A 779 -22.45 20.94 -4.31
CA TYR A 779 -23.42 20.42 -3.36
C TYR A 779 -24.22 21.55 -2.68
N ALA A 780 -25.46 21.22 -2.30
CA ALA A 780 -26.32 22.15 -1.57
C ALA A 780 -25.68 22.58 -0.24
N SER A 781 -25.79 23.86 0.10
CA SER A 781 -25.25 24.43 1.32
C SER A 781 -26.33 24.85 2.31
N GLN A 782 -25.96 24.93 3.59
CA GLN A 782 -26.80 25.47 4.66
C GLN A 782 -26.80 27.01 4.63
N ALA A 783 -27.85 27.64 5.14
CA ALA A 783 -27.80 29.05 5.45
C ALA A 783 -26.94 29.27 6.70
N VAL A 784 -25.92 30.13 6.60
CA VAL A 784 -25.03 30.45 7.73
C VAL A 784 -24.73 31.95 7.76
N LEU A 785 -24.97 32.57 8.91
CA LEU A 785 -24.50 33.90 9.27
C LEU A 785 -23.24 33.77 10.13
N ILE A 786 -22.21 34.54 9.80
CA ILE A 786 -20.96 34.61 10.56
C ILE A 786 -20.91 35.97 11.26
N SER A 787 -20.62 35.97 12.55
CA SER A 787 -20.52 37.18 13.33
C SER A 787 -19.28 37.98 12.96
N LYS A 788 -19.32 39.27 13.29
CA LYS A 788 -18.14 40.12 13.45
C LYS A 788 -17.24 39.55 14.56
N PRO A 789 -15.94 39.86 14.55
CA PRO A 789 -15.04 39.52 15.65
C PRO A 789 -15.54 40.07 16.99
N MET A 790 -15.64 39.22 18.00
CA MET A 790 -16.14 39.55 19.32
C MET A 790 -14.99 39.83 20.30
N GLY A 791 -14.80 41.10 20.63
CA GLY A 791 -13.77 41.51 21.61
C GLY A 791 -14.17 41.33 23.09
N SER A 792 -15.43 40.98 23.39
CA SER A 792 -15.89 40.74 24.76
C SER A 792 -17.18 39.92 24.78
N SER A 793 -17.33 39.09 25.82
CA SER A 793 -18.54 38.32 26.15
C SER A 793 -19.26 38.87 27.38
N ASN A 794 -18.86 40.05 27.85
CA ASN A 794 -19.44 40.71 29.00
C ASN A 794 -20.56 41.66 28.60
N PHE A 795 -21.81 41.25 28.83
CA PHE A 795 -23.00 42.07 28.57
C PHE A 795 -23.61 42.68 29.84
N GLN A 796 -22.93 42.56 30.98
CA GLN A 796 -23.37 43.14 32.23
C GLN A 796 -23.31 44.68 32.15
N GLY A 797 -24.48 45.34 32.23
CA GLY A 797 -24.61 46.79 32.07
C GLY A 797 -24.75 47.29 30.63
N ASN A 798 -24.64 46.41 29.63
CA ASN A 798 -24.88 46.70 28.22
C ASN A 798 -25.53 45.50 27.52
N SER A 799 -26.78 45.21 27.90
CA SER A 799 -27.54 44.08 27.36
C SER A 799 -27.78 44.22 25.86
N LYS A 800 -27.66 43.10 25.14
CA LYS A 800 -27.84 43.00 23.70
C LYS A 800 -28.97 42.03 23.39
N LYS A 801 -29.91 42.46 22.54
CA LYS A 801 -31.07 41.68 22.15
C LYS A 801 -31.24 41.60 20.65
N PHE A 802 -31.42 40.38 20.15
CA PHE A 802 -31.78 40.13 18.77
C PHE A 802 -32.63 38.85 18.67
N THR A 803 -33.24 38.65 17.52
CA THR A 803 -34.11 37.51 17.24
C THR A 803 -33.55 36.75 16.06
N ILE A 804 -33.59 35.42 16.10
CA ILE A 804 -33.23 34.52 15.00
C ILE A 804 -34.52 33.91 14.45
N ASN A 805 -34.70 33.96 13.13
CA ASN A 805 -35.85 33.36 12.44
C ASN A 805 -35.36 32.46 11.29
N ASP A 806 -35.84 31.23 11.24
CA ASP A 806 -35.47 30.22 10.22
C ASP A 806 -36.63 29.85 9.28
N GLY A 807 -37.66 30.68 9.25
CA GLY A 807 -38.90 30.47 8.51
C GLY A 807 -39.96 29.66 9.27
N VAL A 808 -39.57 28.93 10.31
CA VAL A 808 -40.48 28.10 11.13
C VAL A 808 -40.48 28.56 12.59
N ASN A 809 -39.31 28.81 13.14
CA ASN A 809 -39.07 29.17 14.53
C ASN A 809 -38.65 30.64 14.62
N THR A 810 -38.99 31.27 15.74
CA THR A 810 -38.52 32.61 16.10
C THR A 810 -37.94 32.54 17.51
N ILE A 811 -36.63 32.77 17.62
CA ILE A 811 -35.84 32.56 18.82
C ILE A 811 -35.35 33.93 19.31
N ASN A 812 -35.81 34.34 20.48
CA ASN A 812 -35.37 35.60 21.07
C ASN A 812 -34.12 35.37 21.91
N VAL A 813 -33.03 36.06 21.55
CA VAL A 813 -31.75 36.02 22.24
C VAL A 813 -31.59 37.27 23.08
N ASP A 814 -31.35 37.09 24.38
CA ASP A 814 -31.12 38.19 25.33
C ASP A 814 -29.80 37.97 26.08
N LEU A 815 -28.76 38.70 25.70
CA LEU A 815 -27.46 38.62 26.36
C LEU A 815 -27.35 39.79 27.34
N TYR A 816 -27.44 39.53 28.64
CA TYR A 816 -27.46 40.58 29.68
C TYR A 816 -26.48 40.35 30.84
N TRP A 817 -25.76 39.22 30.85
CA TRP A 817 -24.82 38.85 31.91
C TRP A 817 -23.41 38.72 31.35
N ASN A 818 -22.43 38.61 32.26
CA ASN A 818 -21.07 38.25 31.87
C ASN A 818 -21.02 36.76 31.53
N ILE A 819 -20.83 36.41 30.26
CA ILE A 819 -20.76 35.02 29.82
C ILE A 819 -19.32 34.55 29.99
N PRO A 820 -19.04 33.66 30.97
CA PRO A 820 -17.67 33.31 31.31
C PRO A 820 -17.04 32.41 30.23
N GLN A 821 -15.78 32.69 29.91
CA GLN A 821 -14.94 31.78 29.14
C GLN A 821 -14.48 30.62 30.03
N ASN A 822 -14.30 29.43 29.45
CA ASN A 822 -13.82 28.25 30.14
C ASN A 822 -12.93 27.41 29.21
N GLU A 823 -12.48 26.24 29.68
CA GLU A 823 -11.63 25.32 28.92
C GLU A 823 -12.24 24.87 27.57
N TYR A 824 -13.56 24.94 27.40
CA TYR A 824 -14.28 24.58 26.17
C TYR A 824 -14.73 25.79 25.34
N ALA A 825 -14.71 27.00 25.91
CA ALA A 825 -15.12 28.25 25.25
C ALA A 825 -14.06 29.33 25.52
N THR A 826 -12.90 29.18 24.88
CA THR A 826 -11.70 29.97 25.19
C THR A 826 -11.71 31.38 24.60
N THR A 827 -12.58 31.71 23.65
CA THR A 827 -12.74 33.07 23.11
C THR A 827 -14.10 33.67 23.48
N PRO A 828 -14.23 35.01 23.48
CA PRO A 828 -15.52 35.65 23.73
C PRO A 828 -16.60 35.17 22.76
N ALA A 829 -16.22 34.97 21.49
CA ALA A 829 -17.11 34.46 20.45
C ALA A 829 -17.58 33.03 20.71
N MET A 830 -16.70 32.14 21.18
CA MET A 830 -17.09 30.78 21.59
C MET A 830 -18.12 30.81 22.73
N SER A 831 -17.91 31.70 23.70
CA SER A 831 -18.82 31.86 24.84
C SER A 831 -20.18 32.41 24.38
N ILE A 832 -20.17 33.41 23.50
CA ILE A 832 -21.39 33.99 22.92
C ILE A 832 -22.12 32.96 22.05
N GLY A 833 -21.43 32.27 21.15
CA GLY A 833 -22.00 31.23 20.30
C GLY A 833 -22.64 30.11 21.11
N SER A 834 -22.02 29.70 22.21
CA SER A 834 -22.57 28.69 23.14
C SER A 834 -23.81 29.20 23.88
N ALA A 835 -23.83 30.48 24.28
CA ALA A 835 -25.00 31.08 24.89
C ALA A 835 -26.17 31.22 23.90
N VAL A 836 -25.88 31.64 22.66
CA VAL A 836 -26.87 31.70 21.57
C VAL A 836 -27.40 30.29 21.26
N GLU A 837 -26.53 29.28 21.22
CA GLU A 837 -26.93 27.89 21.03
C GLU A 837 -27.83 27.40 22.17
N SER A 838 -27.56 27.81 23.41
CA SER A 838 -28.44 27.49 24.54
C SER A 838 -29.84 28.09 24.35
N TYR A 839 -29.95 29.33 23.85
CA TYR A 839 -31.24 29.94 23.50
C TYR A 839 -31.98 29.18 22.40
N ILE A 840 -31.24 28.65 21.40
CA ILE A 840 -31.81 27.84 20.33
C ILE A 840 -32.32 26.51 20.89
N GLN A 841 -31.52 25.80 21.69
CA GLN A 841 -31.89 24.52 22.28
C GLN A 841 -33.10 24.63 23.21
N MET A 842 -33.21 25.71 23.99
CA MET A 842 -34.33 25.93 24.90
C MET A 842 -35.67 26.12 24.18
N ASN A 843 -35.66 26.63 22.94
CA ASN A 843 -36.89 26.93 22.20
C ASN A 843 -37.40 25.75 21.34
N ASN A 844 -36.58 24.74 21.01
CA ASN A 844 -37.05 23.62 20.18
C ASN A 844 -36.25 22.29 20.35
N LEU A 845 -36.45 21.60 21.48
CA LEU A 845 -35.71 20.38 21.87
C LEU A 845 -35.88 19.15 20.95
N TYR A 846 -36.92 19.08 20.10
CA TYR A 846 -37.27 17.84 19.35
C TYR A 846 -37.41 18.00 17.83
N GLY A 847 -37.02 19.15 17.26
CA GLY A 847 -37.13 19.41 15.81
C GLY A 847 -36.29 20.59 15.33
N ARG A 848 -35.11 20.77 15.94
CA ARG A 848 -34.22 21.91 15.69
C ARG A 848 -33.85 22.03 14.21
N ALA A 849 -34.22 23.16 13.60
CA ALA A 849 -33.81 23.52 12.24
C ALA A 849 -32.60 24.46 12.23
N THR A 850 -32.24 25.05 13.38
CA THR A 850 -31.16 26.02 13.58
C THR A 850 -30.16 25.58 14.63
N TRP A 851 -28.94 26.13 14.54
CA TRP A 851 -27.85 25.92 15.48
C TRP A 851 -26.95 27.17 15.53
N ALA A 852 -26.20 27.31 16.61
CA ALA A 852 -25.13 28.28 16.73
C ALA A 852 -23.88 27.61 17.32
N GLY A 853 -22.72 28.20 17.05
CA GLY A 853 -21.48 27.66 17.57
C GLY A 853 -20.27 28.48 17.15
N SER A 854 -19.11 28.08 17.68
CA SER A 854 -17.84 28.70 17.32
C SER A 854 -17.54 28.56 15.82
N PHE A 855 -16.89 29.57 15.26
CA PHE A 855 -16.31 29.52 13.92
C PHE A 855 -14.99 30.27 13.94
N GLY A 856 -13.87 29.52 13.99
CA GLY A 856 -12.49 30.00 13.83
C GLY A 856 -12.13 31.38 14.39
N GLY A 857 -11.32 31.45 15.46
CA GLY A 857 -10.85 32.71 16.03
C GLY A 857 -11.91 33.41 16.89
N ASP A 858 -12.11 34.71 16.67
CA ASP A 858 -13.02 35.57 17.44
C ASP A 858 -14.42 35.70 16.84
N THR A 859 -14.84 34.77 15.98
CA THR A 859 -16.20 34.79 15.40
C THR A 859 -17.04 33.59 15.83
N PHE A 860 -18.35 33.76 15.83
CA PHE A 860 -19.31 32.68 15.98
C PHE A 860 -20.27 32.67 14.79
N ARG A 861 -20.96 31.57 14.58
CA ARG A 861 -21.90 31.45 13.47
C ARG A 861 -23.25 30.95 13.95
N ILE A 862 -24.28 31.32 13.21
CA ILE A 862 -25.65 30.82 13.35
C ILE A 862 -26.03 30.24 12.00
N GLY A 863 -26.54 29.01 11.98
CA GLY A 863 -26.95 28.38 10.73
C GLY A 863 -28.13 27.45 10.89
N THR A 864 -28.51 26.83 9.78
CA THR A 864 -29.57 25.83 9.72
C THR A 864 -29.02 24.42 9.55
N PHE A 865 -29.75 23.38 9.96
CA PHE A 865 -29.47 22.00 9.55
C PHE A 865 -29.99 21.69 8.14
N ASN A 866 -31.04 22.40 7.70
CA ASN A 866 -31.57 22.31 6.35
C ASN A 866 -30.57 22.90 5.33
N ILE A 867 -30.51 22.30 4.15
CA ILE A 867 -29.70 22.72 3.00
C ILE A 867 -30.61 23.21 1.87
N GLY A 868 -30.06 23.94 0.90
CA GLY A 868 -30.82 24.46 -0.24
C GLY A 868 -31.27 25.91 -0.06
N LYS A 869 -31.76 26.51 -1.13
CA LYS A 869 -32.28 27.90 -1.16
C LYS A 869 -33.54 28.10 -0.33
N SER A 870 -34.26 27.02 -0.02
CA SER A 870 -35.37 27.05 0.93
C SER A 870 -34.91 27.23 2.38
N SER A 871 -33.63 27.00 2.65
CA SER A 871 -33.03 27.22 3.96
C SER A 871 -32.56 28.66 4.10
N PHE A 872 -32.98 29.35 5.16
CA PHE A 872 -32.51 30.70 5.47
C PHE A 872 -32.43 30.93 6.98
N VAL A 873 -31.58 31.87 7.38
CA VAL A 873 -31.55 32.44 8.73
C VAL A 873 -31.65 33.95 8.60
N HIS A 874 -32.68 34.53 9.22
CA HIS A 874 -32.85 35.97 9.35
C HIS A 874 -32.66 36.40 10.81
N VAL A 875 -31.73 37.30 11.07
CA VAL A 875 -31.55 37.94 12.37
C VAL A 875 -32.16 39.34 12.38
N SER A 876 -32.89 39.69 13.43
CA SER A 876 -33.58 40.98 13.53
C SER A 876 -33.60 41.50 14.97
N GLY A 877 -34.15 42.70 15.19
CA GLY A 877 -34.20 43.33 16.53
C GLY A 877 -33.17 44.45 16.73
N PRO A 878 -33.11 45.05 17.93
CA PRO A 878 -32.37 46.29 18.14
C PRO A 878 -30.85 46.14 18.10
N ASN A 879 -30.30 44.95 18.35
CA ASN A 879 -28.86 44.74 18.47
C ASN A 879 -28.28 43.68 17.51
N TRP A 880 -29.01 43.20 16.50
CA TRP A 880 -28.47 42.17 15.61
C TRP A 880 -27.22 42.64 14.85
N ASN A 881 -27.19 43.91 14.43
CA ASN A 881 -26.08 44.51 13.68
C ASN A 881 -24.84 44.76 14.55
N ASP A 882 -24.95 44.62 15.88
CA ASP A 882 -23.77 44.58 16.75
C ASP A 882 -22.96 43.29 16.54
N PHE A 883 -23.61 42.24 16.01
CA PHE A 883 -23.01 40.92 15.81
C PHE A 883 -22.82 40.55 14.34
N PHE A 884 -23.67 40.96 13.41
CA PHE A 884 -23.59 40.53 12.00
C PHE A 884 -23.52 41.72 11.04
N ASP A 885 -22.86 41.55 9.90
CA ASP A 885 -22.85 42.55 8.81
C ASP A 885 -24.12 42.49 7.95
N THR A 886 -24.72 41.30 7.83
CA THR A 886 -25.98 41.06 7.12
C THR A 886 -27.01 40.46 8.05
N ASP A 887 -28.28 40.77 7.80
CA ASP A 887 -29.39 40.22 8.57
C ASP A 887 -29.87 38.88 8.01
N LEU A 888 -29.58 38.56 6.76
CA LEU A 888 -30.08 37.36 6.08
C LEU A 888 -28.93 36.51 5.52
N ALA A 889 -28.99 35.20 5.78
CA ALA A 889 -28.26 34.18 5.03
C ALA A 889 -29.24 33.20 4.39
N ILE A 890 -28.94 32.75 3.17
CA ILE A 890 -29.72 31.77 2.41
C ILE A 890 -28.76 30.67 1.96
N GLY A 891 -29.17 29.41 2.09
CA GLY A 891 -28.42 28.28 1.55
C GLY A 891 -28.42 28.24 0.01
N SER A 892 -27.60 27.39 -0.58
CA SER A 892 -27.62 27.14 -2.03
C SER A 892 -28.18 25.74 -2.31
N ASP A 893 -28.94 25.59 -3.40
CA ASP A 893 -29.33 24.28 -3.90
C ASP A 893 -28.13 23.57 -4.54
N GLU A 894 -28.22 22.25 -4.67
CA GLU A 894 -27.27 21.47 -5.46
C GLU A 894 -27.33 21.94 -6.92
N ASP A 895 -26.15 22.19 -7.49
CA ASP A 895 -26.01 22.64 -8.87
C ASP A 895 -25.18 21.61 -9.66
N THR A 896 -25.89 20.85 -10.49
CA THR A 896 -25.33 19.90 -11.45
C THR A 896 -25.33 20.45 -12.88
N SER A 897 -25.49 21.78 -13.07
CA SER A 897 -25.56 22.39 -14.41
C SER A 897 -24.25 22.26 -15.19
N LYS A 898 -23.13 22.09 -14.47
CA LYS A 898 -21.82 21.82 -15.05
C LYS A 898 -21.63 20.36 -15.44
N ASN A 899 -22.32 19.41 -14.80
CA ASN A 899 -22.14 18.00 -15.10
C ASN A 899 -22.41 17.72 -16.58
N ARG A 900 -21.72 16.71 -17.12
CA ARG A 900 -21.93 16.25 -18.49
C ARG A 900 -22.18 14.75 -18.51
N SER A 901 -23.11 14.36 -19.37
CA SER A 901 -23.49 12.98 -19.56
C SER A 901 -23.66 12.66 -21.03
N PHE A 902 -23.03 11.58 -21.47
CA PHE A 902 -23.20 11.01 -22.80
C PHE A 902 -22.89 9.52 -22.74
N SER A 903 -23.21 8.80 -23.80
CA SER A 903 -22.97 7.37 -23.92
C SER A 903 -22.03 7.09 -25.09
N VAL A 904 -21.18 6.09 -24.94
CA VAL A 904 -20.31 5.58 -26.00
C VAL A 904 -20.68 4.12 -26.26
N ASN A 905 -21.01 3.79 -27.51
CA ASN A 905 -21.47 2.47 -27.92
C ASN A 905 -20.55 1.92 -29.01
N ASP A 906 -20.10 0.68 -28.84
CA ASP A 906 -19.22 -0.05 -29.79
C ASP A 906 -19.98 -0.98 -30.76
N GLY A 907 -21.31 -1.00 -30.67
CA GLY A 907 -22.23 -1.89 -31.38
C GLY A 907 -22.76 -3.05 -30.53
N PHE A 908 -22.09 -3.36 -29.41
CA PHE A 908 -22.42 -4.49 -28.52
C PHE A 908 -22.64 -4.06 -27.07
N ASN A 909 -21.82 -3.15 -26.57
CA ASN A 909 -21.83 -2.62 -25.22
C ASN A 909 -21.96 -1.09 -25.24
N ILE A 910 -22.53 -0.54 -24.17
CA ILE A 910 -22.74 0.90 -24.00
C ILE A 910 -22.10 1.31 -22.67
N ALA A 911 -21.23 2.32 -22.71
CA ALA A 911 -20.70 3.01 -21.55
C ALA A 911 -21.48 4.29 -21.32
N GLU A 912 -22.09 4.44 -20.15
CA GLU A 912 -22.67 5.70 -19.70
C GLU A 912 -21.58 6.55 -19.05
N ILE A 913 -21.16 7.60 -19.75
CA ILE A 913 -20.15 8.53 -19.30
C ILE A 913 -20.83 9.61 -18.45
N ASN A 914 -20.37 9.75 -17.21
CA ASN A 914 -20.77 10.80 -16.29
C ASN A 914 -19.53 11.58 -15.85
N LEU A 915 -19.53 12.88 -16.17
CA LEU A 915 -18.52 13.83 -15.74
C LEU A 915 -19.15 14.74 -14.69
N ASN A 916 -18.69 14.62 -13.45
CA ASN A 916 -19.25 15.28 -12.28
C ASN A 916 -18.17 15.80 -11.31
N ASP A 917 -16.93 15.90 -11.78
CA ASP A 917 -15.74 16.31 -11.02
C ASP A 917 -14.97 17.43 -11.76
N ASP A 918 -13.99 18.02 -11.09
CA ASP A 918 -13.07 19.01 -11.66
C ASP A 918 -11.78 18.33 -12.15
N TYR A 919 -11.62 18.23 -13.48
CA TYR A 919 -10.45 17.62 -14.10
C TYR A 919 -9.44 18.70 -14.48
N TYR A 920 -8.35 18.87 -13.74
CA TYR A 920 -7.38 19.94 -14.00
C TYR A 920 -6.69 19.84 -15.37
N THR A 921 -6.65 18.64 -15.98
CA THR A 921 -6.01 18.41 -17.28
C THR A 921 -6.79 17.43 -18.15
N MET A 922 -6.53 17.47 -19.47
CA MET A 922 -7.02 16.47 -20.42
C MET A 922 -6.65 15.04 -20.00
N ASP A 923 -5.48 14.83 -19.40
CA ASP A 923 -5.05 13.50 -18.96
C ASP A 923 -5.94 12.95 -17.83
N GLN A 924 -6.36 13.80 -16.88
CA GLN A 924 -7.30 13.41 -15.83
C GLN A 924 -8.70 13.12 -16.37
N LEU A 925 -9.16 13.93 -17.34
CA LEU A 925 -10.43 13.66 -18.03
C LEU A 925 -10.38 12.29 -18.74
N LEU A 926 -9.28 11.99 -19.43
CA LEU A 926 -9.11 10.72 -20.15
C LEU A 926 -9.01 9.52 -19.23
N GLU A 927 -8.37 9.66 -18.07
CA GLU A 927 -8.35 8.62 -17.04
C GLU A 927 -9.78 8.28 -16.59
N SER A 928 -10.61 9.30 -16.32
CA SER A 928 -12.01 9.10 -15.96
C SER A 928 -12.84 8.47 -17.10
N LEU A 929 -12.68 8.96 -18.33
CA LEU A 929 -13.35 8.41 -19.51
C LEU A 929 -12.98 6.93 -19.72
N ASN A 930 -11.69 6.60 -19.73
CA ASN A 930 -11.22 5.24 -19.95
C ASN A 930 -11.63 4.30 -18.82
N SER A 931 -11.61 4.76 -17.56
CA SER A 931 -12.12 3.97 -16.43
C SER A 931 -13.59 3.56 -16.64
N GLN A 932 -14.42 4.48 -17.13
CA GLN A 932 -15.84 4.23 -17.42
C GLN A 932 -16.03 3.32 -18.66
N LEU A 933 -15.26 3.54 -19.73
CA LEU A 933 -15.27 2.69 -20.94
C LEU A 933 -14.87 1.23 -20.61
N ILE A 934 -13.80 1.05 -19.84
CA ILE A 934 -13.29 -0.26 -19.41
C ILE A 934 -14.30 -0.95 -18.48
N SER A 935 -14.87 -0.22 -17.52
CA SER A 935 -15.88 -0.77 -16.59
C SER A 935 -17.13 -1.27 -17.32
N ALA A 936 -17.51 -0.62 -18.42
CA ALA A 936 -18.61 -1.03 -19.28
C ALA A 936 -18.21 -2.09 -20.33
N ASN A 937 -16.94 -2.50 -20.37
CA ASN A 937 -16.38 -3.45 -21.33
C ASN A 937 -16.61 -3.03 -22.80
N VAL A 938 -16.63 -1.73 -23.07
CA VAL A 938 -16.74 -1.18 -24.43
C VAL A 938 -15.37 -1.27 -25.11
N LYS A 939 -15.34 -1.73 -26.37
CA LYS A 939 -14.12 -1.89 -27.18
C LYS A 939 -13.63 -0.57 -27.80
N VAL A 940 -13.57 0.47 -26.96
CA VAL A 940 -13.18 1.83 -27.35
C VAL A 940 -12.25 2.39 -26.27
N GLU A 941 -11.23 3.11 -26.70
CA GLU A 941 -10.28 3.81 -25.85
C GLU A 941 -10.25 5.30 -26.21
N ALA A 942 -10.19 6.16 -25.21
CA ALA A 942 -10.02 7.59 -25.37
C ALA A 942 -8.51 7.94 -25.30
N ILE A 943 -7.97 8.52 -26.36
CA ILE A 943 -6.54 8.87 -26.47
C ILE A 943 -6.38 10.38 -26.67
N LYS A 944 -5.40 10.96 -25.96
CA LYS A 944 -5.07 12.38 -26.08
C LYS A 944 -4.54 12.70 -27.49
N LYS A 945 -5.16 13.67 -28.16
CA LYS A 945 -4.65 14.23 -29.42
C LYS A 945 -3.77 15.46 -29.14
N ASN A 946 -4.23 16.31 -28.23
CA ASN A 946 -3.50 17.47 -27.69
C ASN A 946 -4.21 17.91 -26.39
N ASP A 947 -3.85 19.06 -25.83
CA ASP A 947 -4.40 19.54 -24.54
C ASP A 947 -5.89 19.93 -24.60
N ASN A 948 -6.49 20.04 -25.79
CA ASN A 948 -7.89 20.45 -25.99
C ASN A 948 -8.71 19.42 -26.77
N HIS A 949 -8.10 18.36 -27.29
CA HIS A 949 -8.80 17.34 -28.09
C HIS A 949 -8.38 15.94 -27.68
N PHE A 950 -9.35 15.03 -27.73
CA PHE A 950 -9.12 13.60 -27.63
C PHE A 950 -9.80 12.86 -28.79
N VAL A 951 -9.46 11.60 -28.97
CA VAL A 951 -10.06 10.74 -29.99
C VAL A 951 -10.51 9.45 -29.32
N LEU A 952 -11.75 9.06 -29.56
CA LEU A 952 -12.23 7.71 -29.28
C LEU A 952 -11.78 6.80 -30.42
N ILE A 953 -11.04 5.75 -30.10
CA ILE A 953 -10.46 4.81 -31.07
C ILE A 953 -10.92 3.40 -30.70
N ALA A 954 -11.45 2.68 -31.69
CA ALA A 954 -11.85 1.30 -31.51
C ALA A 954 -10.64 0.41 -31.22
N THR A 955 -10.76 -0.46 -30.23
CA THR A 955 -9.66 -1.33 -29.80
C THR A 955 -9.53 -2.59 -30.65
N GLU A 956 -10.54 -2.91 -31.48
CA GLU A 956 -10.63 -4.08 -32.36
C GLU A 956 -11.14 -3.70 -33.76
N LEU A 957 -10.96 -4.57 -34.77
CA LEU A 957 -11.54 -4.38 -36.10
C LEU A 957 -13.06 -4.56 -36.07
N ASN A 958 -13.77 -3.93 -37.02
CA ASN A 958 -15.23 -4.01 -37.19
C ASN A 958 -16.07 -3.46 -36.02
N VAL A 959 -15.46 -2.77 -35.06
CA VAL A 959 -16.17 -1.99 -34.05
C VAL A 959 -16.60 -0.65 -34.65
N HIS A 960 -17.86 -0.28 -34.44
CA HIS A 960 -18.40 1.00 -34.89
C HIS A 960 -18.72 1.88 -33.69
N ILE A 961 -18.04 3.03 -33.60
CA ILE A 961 -18.22 3.95 -32.47
C ILE A 961 -19.42 4.85 -32.77
N THR A 962 -20.41 4.83 -31.88
CA THR A 962 -21.50 5.80 -31.87
C THR A 962 -21.59 6.46 -30.51
N VAL A 963 -21.96 7.74 -30.49
CA VAL A 963 -22.16 8.50 -29.25
C VAL A 963 -23.58 9.05 -29.20
N ASP A 964 -24.21 8.93 -28.03
CA ASP A 964 -25.52 9.50 -27.79
C ASP A 964 -25.63 10.15 -26.40
N GLY A 965 -26.77 10.71 -26.05
CA GLY A 965 -27.02 11.25 -24.72
C GLY A 965 -27.08 12.78 -24.67
N LYS A 966 -27.42 13.27 -23.48
CA LYS A 966 -27.89 14.65 -23.28
C LYS A 966 -26.86 15.69 -23.69
N ASP A 967 -25.61 15.48 -23.30
CA ASP A 967 -24.55 16.48 -23.43
C ASP A 967 -23.48 16.05 -24.47
N LYS A 968 -23.82 15.09 -25.35
CA LYS A 968 -22.88 14.58 -26.35
C LYS A 968 -22.34 15.66 -27.28
N ASN A 969 -23.19 16.66 -27.58
CA ASN A 969 -22.87 17.74 -28.52
C ASN A 969 -21.82 18.72 -27.99
N ASP A 970 -21.49 18.63 -26.68
CA ASP A 970 -20.39 19.40 -26.10
C ASP A 970 -19.03 18.77 -26.45
N PHE A 971 -19.02 17.48 -26.82
CA PHE A 971 -17.81 16.72 -27.13
C PHE A 971 -17.75 16.21 -28.56
N PHE A 972 -18.86 16.01 -29.26
CA PHE A 972 -18.88 15.40 -30.59
C PHE A 972 -19.92 16.07 -31.50
N ASN A 973 -19.70 16.03 -32.81
CA ASN A 973 -20.65 16.52 -33.82
C ASN A 973 -21.71 15.49 -34.20
#